data_AF-A0A9W4JX22-F1
#
_entry.id   AF-A0A9W4JX22-F1
#
_cell.length_a   1.000
_cell.length_b   1.000
_cell.length_c   1.000
_cell.angle_alpha   90.00
_cell.angle_beta   90.00
_cell.angle_gamma   90.00
#
_symmetry.space_group_name_H-M   'P 1'
#
loop_
_entity.id
_entity.type
_entity.pdbx_description
1 polymer ?
#
loop_
_entity_poly.entity_id
_entity_poly.type
_entity_poly.pdbx_seq_one_letter_code
_entity_poly.pdbx_strand_id
1 'polypeptide(L)'
;MTRKDLNGEAKGLRVLIVGAGIGGLVAAIALRQAGHRVEIFERSRFANEVGAAIHLSPNANGVLRKLGIDAVEFGAVEAELLREYTPAGEEVHIMSIKENAGIWRHRWLLVHRAHFHDGLKAAAQAPGKGQPAVLHTASKVVDVDTHTATVTLENGDVIEGDVLLGADGVHSMTRTKISKDIKPFSSGKNAFRFLISRQQALGDPETASIAQDMGAVDMWDSEERRVVIYPCANNKLLNFICLHPETDTPTAINLGGDSYNQQIGKDALLDVYQHFNPQVKKLLEKADPQTLKLWPLLDMDALPTWVDDRLALLGDAAHPFLPYRASGGAMAIEDAVSLAVMLPGDISRDEVPERLKIYEKARHERATTIQQMTRDSTKLQSPQSAWGMIAYIYGHDEFDHSAQVLRKHLWSQNPEVYWRQPIVFGPMPGPRQDWMGRDRAVKSTQSTFTTASIKFKTSRTLLQNLFPSDRYSFIAPGTVARVSFSQTTLGGMDWLGGGGYRHIGLYIHGVQYKKENGEVLKGTYMPILFENLADPIVSGREELGMPKLYTAIDVHQRTSSYRMQTSWQGAVWGHFELEDLTDEDPAVDAGTIGGEADDGILVYRYIPKVGKDTKGQAEAEYPIFVPHATESKVVPSKVTRLQRTSKAKVEIHGLDWDALPTLHHVVSRLGEIPIDEIIDAKVVSGVGVPDVSSALRIE
;
A
#
# COMPACT_ATOMS: atom_id res chain seq x y z
N MET A 1 -2.69 -8.44 -11.81
CA MET A 1 -2.35 -9.51 -12.77
C MET A 1 -2.37 -10.81 -11.99
N THR A 2 -3.39 -11.65 -12.18
CA THR A 2 -3.52 -12.95 -11.48
C THR A 2 -2.51 -13.94 -12.05
N ARG A 3 -1.75 -14.62 -11.19
CA ARG A 3 -0.96 -15.81 -11.56
C ARG A 3 -1.94 -16.91 -12.00
N LYS A 4 -1.98 -17.22 -13.30
CA LYS A 4 -2.56 -18.47 -13.80
C LYS A 4 -1.61 -19.62 -13.45
N ASP A 5 -2.14 -20.76 -13.06
CA ASP A 5 -1.37 -22.00 -13.01
C ASP A 5 -1.19 -22.58 -14.43
N LEU A 6 -0.41 -23.66 -14.52
CA LEU A 6 -0.08 -24.35 -15.78
C LEU A 6 -1.33 -24.84 -16.55
N ASN A 7 -2.50 -24.88 -15.91
CA ASN A 7 -3.79 -25.31 -16.48
C ASN A 7 -4.76 -24.17 -16.80
N GLY A 8 -4.43 -22.92 -16.46
CA GLY A 8 -5.20 -21.74 -16.86
C GLY A 8 -6.45 -21.43 -16.04
N GLU A 9 -6.65 -22.03 -14.86
CA GLU A 9 -7.78 -21.71 -13.99
C GLU A 9 -7.52 -20.47 -13.11
N ALA A 10 -8.59 -19.75 -12.78
CA ALA A 10 -8.53 -18.54 -11.96
C ALA A 10 -8.25 -18.90 -10.48
N LYS A 11 -7.04 -18.55 -9.99
CA LYS A 11 -6.70 -18.58 -8.56
C LYS A 11 -7.44 -17.48 -7.81
N GLY A 12 -8.13 -17.89 -6.74
CA GLY A 12 -8.73 -17.05 -5.73
C GLY A 12 -9.33 -17.95 -4.64
N LEU A 13 -9.20 -17.54 -3.38
CA LEU A 13 -9.79 -18.23 -2.22
C LEU A 13 -11.32 -18.38 -2.32
N ARG A 14 -11.88 -19.41 -1.69
CA ARG A 14 -13.31 -19.55 -1.40
C ARG A 14 -13.63 -18.87 -0.07
N VAL A 15 -14.33 -17.73 -0.14
CA VAL A 15 -14.71 -16.93 1.02
C VAL A 15 -16.16 -17.20 1.39
N LEU A 16 -16.39 -17.54 2.66
CA LEU A 16 -17.71 -17.75 3.23
C LEU A 16 -18.07 -16.57 4.14
N ILE A 17 -19.19 -15.90 3.87
CA ILE A 17 -19.67 -14.73 4.60
C ILE A 17 -20.95 -15.10 5.34
N VAL A 18 -20.95 -14.93 6.66
CA VAL A 18 -22.13 -15.18 7.51
C VAL A 18 -22.85 -13.85 7.74
N GLY A 19 -24.01 -13.68 7.09
CA GLY A 19 -24.83 -12.47 7.17
C GLY A 19 -24.79 -11.63 5.89
N ALA A 20 -25.95 -11.31 5.34
CA ALA A 20 -26.11 -10.48 4.14
C ALA A 20 -26.54 -9.04 4.50
N GLY A 21 -26.01 -8.48 5.59
CA GLY A 21 -26.14 -7.06 5.90
C GLY A 21 -25.31 -6.19 4.94
N ILE A 22 -25.30 -4.87 5.18
CA ILE A 22 -24.51 -3.92 4.36
C ILE A 22 -23.03 -4.32 4.31
N GLY A 23 -22.41 -4.60 5.46
CA GLY A 23 -21.01 -5.03 5.53
C GLY A 23 -20.74 -6.32 4.76
N GLY A 24 -21.57 -7.35 4.95
CA GLY A 24 -21.43 -8.64 4.26
C GLY A 24 -21.59 -8.53 2.74
N LEU A 25 -22.57 -7.77 2.26
CA LEU A 25 -22.78 -7.54 0.83
C LEU A 25 -21.64 -6.73 0.20
N VAL A 26 -21.15 -5.69 0.88
CA VAL A 26 -20.00 -4.90 0.38
C VAL A 26 -18.73 -5.73 0.39
N ALA A 27 -18.50 -6.57 1.42
CA ALA A 27 -17.38 -7.49 1.48
C ALA A 27 -17.44 -8.48 0.30
N ALA A 28 -18.64 -8.99 0.00
CA ALA A 28 -18.83 -9.87 -1.15
C ALA A 28 -18.48 -9.20 -2.47
N ILE A 29 -18.93 -7.96 -2.69
CA ILE A 29 -18.60 -7.16 -3.87
C ILE A 29 -17.07 -6.92 -3.95
N ALA A 30 -16.45 -6.50 -2.86
CA ALA A 30 -15.02 -6.17 -2.84
C ALA A 30 -14.14 -7.41 -3.10
N LEU A 31 -14.42 -8.53 -2.41
CA LEU A 31 -13.61 -9.76 -2.50
C LEU A 31 -13.80 -10.49 -3.83
N ARG A 32 -15.01 -10.50 -4.40
CA ARG A 32 -15.17 -11.04 -5.76
C ARG A 32 -14.40 -10.22 -6.79
N GLN A 33 -14.41 -8.89 -6.67
CA GLN A 33 -13.65 -8.02 -7.57
C GLN A 33 -12.13 -8.20 -7.41
N ALA A 34 -11.66 -8.61 -6.23
CA ALA A 34 -10.28 -9.00 -5.98
C ALA A 34 -9.89 -10.36 -6.60
N GLY A 35 -10.87 -11.17 -7.03
CA GLY A 35 -10.66 -12.45 -7.72
C GLY A 35 -11.16 -13.69 -6.97
N HIS A 36 -11.79 -13.53 -5.80
CA HIS A 36 -12.25 -14.63 -4.96
C HIS A 36 -13.60 -15.21 -5.39
N ARG A 37 -13.86 -16.45 -4.98
CA ARG A 37 -15.20 -17.06 -5.04
C ARG A 37 -15.91 -16.80 -3.72
N VAL A 38 -17.08 -16.17 -3.76
CA VAL A 38 -17.76 -15.70 -2.54
C VAL A 38 -19.12 -16.34 -2.40
N GLU A 39 -19.40 -16.86 -1.20
CA GLU A 39 -20.71 -17.37 -0.80
C GLU A 39 -21.19 -16.66 0.46
N ILE A 40 -22.46 -16.25 0.47
CA ILE A 40 -23.08 -15.49 1.55
C ILE A 40 -24.23 -16.31 2.11
N PHE A 41 -24.27 -16.48 3.43
CA PHE A 41 -25.32 -17.22 4.13
C PHE A 41 -26.16 -16.27 4.97
N GLU A 42 -27.45 -16.18 4.66
CA GLU A 42 -28.41 -15.30 5.33
C GLU A 42 -29.60 -16.09 5.85
N ARG A 43 -29.94 -15.87 7.13
CA ARG A 43 -31.07 -16.55 7.79
C ARG A 43 -32.44 -16.10 7.28
N SER A 44 -32.57 -14.84 6.82
CA SER A 44 -33.81 -14.26 6.35
C SER A 44 -34.15 -14.68 4.92
N ARG A 45 -35.43 -14.61 4.56
CA ARG A 45 -35.93 -14.68 3.17
C ARG A 45 -36.13 -13.29 2.54
N PHE A 46 -35.85 -12.22 3.28
CA PHE A 46 -36.08 -10.82 2.88
C PHE A 46 -37.54 -10.44 2.57
N ALA A 47 -38.51 -11.18 3.10
CA ALA A 47 -39.91 -11.02 2.72
C ALA A 47 -40.55 -9.67 3.14
N ASN A 48 -40.01 -8.96 4.13
CA ASN A 48 -40.63 -7.76 4.74
C ASN A 48 -39.60 -6.68 5.17
N GLU A 49 -38.66 -6.27 4.30
CA GLU A 49 -37.74 -5.17 4.64
C GLU A 49 -38.40 -3.78 4.50
N VAL A 50 -39.24 -3.40 5.48
CA VAL A 50 -39.57 -1.99 5.71
C VAL A 50 -38.44 -1.38 6.55
N GLY A 51 -37.56 -0.63 5.88
CA GLY A 51 -36.32 -0.12 6.45
C GLY A 51 -36.33 1.40 6.66
N ALA A 52 -35.69 1.85 7.73
CA ALA A 52 -35.36 3.26 7.92
C ALA A 52 -34.30 3.73 6.90
N ALA A 53 -33.93 5.00 6.90
CA ALA A 53 -32.82 5.50 6.09
C ALA A 53 -31.47 5.39 6.84
N ILE A 54 -30.37 5.48 6.09
CA ILE A 54 -29.00 5.54 6.60
C ILE A 54 -28.23 6.67 5.93
N HIS A 55 -27.22 7.18 6.63
CA HIS A 55 -26.25 8.11 6.06
C HIS A 55 -25.12 7.31 5.43
N LEU A 56 -24.72 7.69 4.23
CA LEU A 56 -23.46 7.34 3.60
C LEU A 56 -22.56 8.57 3.68
N SER A 57 -21.78 8.62 4.75
CA SER A 57 -20.81 9.67 4.97
C SER A 57 -19.71 9.67 3.88
N PRO A 58 -18.98 10.78 3.69
CA PRO A 58 -17.99 10.91 2.62
C PRO A 58 -16.96 9.77 2.52
N ASN A 59 -16.43 9.31 3.66
CA ASN A 59 -15.50 8.18 3.75
C ASN A 59 -16.12 6.88 3.20
N ALA A 60 -17.36 6.55 3.58
CA ALA A 60 -18.06 5.35 3.11
C ALA A 60 -18.46 5.46 1.63
N ASN A 61 -18.97 6.62 1.21
CA ASN A 61 -19.33 6.86 -0.19
C ASN A 61 -18.10 6.76 -1.11
N GLY A 62 -16.95 7.27 -0.67
CA GLY A 62 -15.70 7.18 -1.43
C GLY A 62 -15.28 5.76 -1.74
N VAL A 63 -15.32 4.87 -0.75
CA VAL A 63 -14.95 3.47 -0.95
C VAL A 63 -16.00 2.69 -1.76
N LEU A 64 -17.30 2.98 -1.62
CA LEU A 64 -18.34 2.41 -2.48
C LEU A 64 -18.15 2.81 -3.95
N ARG A 65 -17.82 4.07 -4.20
CA ARG A 65 -17.51 4.59 -5.54
C ARG A 65 -16.30 3.87 -6.15
N LYS A 66 -15.27 3.54 -5.36
CA LYS A 66 -14.13 2.71 -5.81
C LYS A 66 -14.56 1.30 -6.25
N LEU A 67 -15.59 0.74 -5.62
CA LEU A 67 -16.20 -0.54 -6.00
C LEU A 67 -17.16 -0.44 -7.20
N GLY A 68 -17.38 0.76 -7.75
CA GLY A 68 -18.31 1.01 -8.84
C GLY A 68 -19.77 1.11 -8.40
N ILE A 69 -20.02 1.34 -7.11
CA ILE A 69 -21.37 1.52 -6.57
C ILE A 69 -21.66 3.01 -6.44
N ASP A 70 -22.72 3.48 -7.09
CA ASP A 70 -23.26 4.82 -6.93
C ASP A 70 -24.63 4.77 -6.25
N ALA A 71 -24.68 5.19 -4.99
CA ALA A 71 -25.92 5.14 -4.21
C ALA A 71 -27.02 6.07 -4.76
N VAL A 72 -26.68 7.05 -5.60
CA VAL A 72 -27.68 7.91 -6.26
C VAL A 72 -28.59 7.09 -7.18
N GLU A 73 -28.07 6.02 -7.79
CA GLU A 73 -28.86 5.09 -8.62
C GLU A 73 -29.92 4.34 -7.80
N PHE A 74 -29.74 4.23 -6.47
CA PHE A 74 -30.69 3.64 -5.53
C PHE A 74 -31.59 4.70 -4.86
N GLY A 75 -31.59 5.92 -5.39
CA GLY A 75 -32.38 7.04 -4.87
C GLY A 75 -31.81 7.68 -3.61
N ALA A 76 -30.49 7.62 -3.42
CA ALA A 76 -29.83 8.43 -2.40
C ALA A 76 -29.93 9.92 -2.71
N VAL A 77 -30.05 10.72 -1.65
CA VAL A 77 -30.15 12.18 -1.71
C VAL A 77 -28.86 12.79 -1.18
N GLU A 78 -28.31 13.78 -1.87
CA GLU A 78 -27.17 14.53 -1.36
C GLU A 78 -27.60 15.42 -0.19
N ALA A 79 -26.86 15.36 0.91
CA ALA A 79 -27.10 16.24 2.05
C ALA A 79 -26.58 17.64 1.71
N GLU A 80 -27.45 18.64 1.73
CA GLU A 80 -27.11 20.04 1.41
C GLU A 80 -27.01 20.91 2.67
N LEU A 81 -27.78 20.59 3.70
CA LEU A 81 -27.92 21.38 4.92
C LEU A 81 -27.90 20.47 6.16
N LEU A 82 -27.21 20.90 7.20
CA LEU A 82 -27.25 20.33 8.56
C LEU A 82 -27.77 21.43 9.50
N ARG A 83 -28.89 21.20 10.15
CA ARG A 83 -29.56 22.18 11.02
C ARG A 83 -29.82 21.57 12.39
N GLU A 84 -29.39 22.28 13.42
CA GLU A 84 -29.58 21.92 14.83
C GLU A 84 -30.44 22.99 15.50
N TYR A 85 -31.44 22.52 16.24
CA TYR A 85 -32.43 23.33 16.92
C TYR A 85 -32.55 22.91 18.39
N THR A 86 -32.91 23.86 19.25
CA THR A 86 -33.40 23.57 20.61
C THR A 86 -34.74 22.82 20.53
N PRO A 87 -35.23 22.20 21.62
CA PRO A 87 -36.52 21.50 21.60
C PRO A 87 -37.67 22.44 21.27
N ALA A 88 -37.57 23.74 21.58
CA ALA A 88 -38.54 24.76 21.24
C ALA A 88 -38.51 25.16 19.75
N GLY A 89 -37.43 24.84 19.03
CA GLY A 89 -37.23 25.16 17.62
C GLY A 89 -36.39 26.42 17.37
N GLU A 90 -35.63 26.89 18.36
CA GLU A 90 -34.67 27.98 18.16
C GLU A 90 -33.41 27.44 17.47
N GLU A 91 -32.87 28.17 16.52
CA GLU A 91 -31.66 27.77 15.77
C GLU A 91 -30.44 27.77 16.70
N VAL A 92 -29.76 26.62 16.77
CA VAL A 92 -28.49 26.46 17.48
C VAL A 92 -27.33 26.54 16.49
N HIS A 93 -27.43 25.77 15.41
CA HIS A 93 -26.38 25.70 14.40
C HIS A 93 -26.97 25.38 13.02
N ILE A 94 -26.52 26.10 12.00
CA ILE A 94 -26.84 25.81 10.60
C ILE A 94 -25.54 25.74 9.82
N MET A 95 -25.33 24.62 9.14
CA MET A 95 -24.18 24.37 8.28
C MET A 95 -24.66 24.05 6.87
N SER A 96 -24.23 24.85 5.90
CA SER A 96 -24.35 24.51 4.48
C SER A 96 -23.25 23.54 4.08
N ILE A 97 -23.62 22.28 3.84
CA ILE A 97 -22.68 21.27 3.30
C ILE A 97 -22.28 21.66 1.87
N LYS A 98 -23.21 22.27 1.14
CA LYS A 98 -23.02 22.72 -0.24
C LYS A 98 -21.99 23.84 -0.38
N GLU A 99 -22.01 24.82 0.53
CA GLU A 99 -21.02 25.90 0.54
C GLU A 99 -19.64 25.40 0.99
N ASN A 100 -19.61 24.33 1.78
CA ASN A 100 -18.39 23.62 2.17
C ASN A 100 -18.00 22.50 1.17
N ALA A 101 -18.53 22.55 -0.06
CA ALA A 101 -18.17 21.60 -1.10
C ALA A 101 -16.65 21.64 -1.37
N GLY A 102 -16.02 20.47 -1.37
CA GLY A 102 -14.59 20.31 -1.59
C GLY A 102 -13.75 20.05 -0.33
N ILE A 103 -14.31 20.20 0.88
CA ILE A 103 -13.64 19.74 2.11
C ILE A 103 -13.45 18.22 2.08
N TRP A 104 -14.45 17.49 1.58
CA TRP A 104 -14.36 16.06 1.32
C TRP A 104 -14.33 15.77 -0.17
N ARG A 105 -13.57 14.73 -0.54
CA ARG A 105 -13.47 14.23 -1.91
C ARG A 105 -14.81 13.68 -2.44
N HIS A 106 -15.68 13.22 -1.54
CA HIS A 106 -16.92 12.54 -1.87
C HIS A 106 -18.11 13.16 -1.14
N ARG A 107 -19.28 13.07 -1.77
CA ARG A 107 -20.53 13.67 -1.28
C ARG A 107 -21.06 12.90 -0.07
N TRP A 108 -21.70 13.61 0.85
CA TRP A 108 -22.51 12.98 1.90
C TRP A 108 -23.88 12.63 1.32
N LEU A 109 -24.24 11.36 1.34
CA LEU A 109 -25.53 10.87 0.81
C LEU A 109 -26.44 10.33 1.93
N LEU A 110 -27.74 10.43 1.70
CA LEU A 110 -28.82 9.97 2.56
C LEU A 110 -29.63 8.94 1.77
N VAL A 111 -29.59 7.67 2.16
CA VAL A 111 -30.17 6.59 1.35
C VAL A 111 -31.20 5.79 2.13
N HIS A 112 -32.27 5.37 1.44
CA HIS A 112 -33.25 4.46 2.00
C HIS A 112 -32.61 3.08 2.15
N ARG A 113 -32.58 2.51 3.37
CA ARG A 113 -31.78 1.31 3.66
C ARG A 113 -32.19 0.12 2.80
N ALA A 114 -33.50 -0.09 2.58
CA ALA A 114 -33.96 -1.21 1.77
C ALA A 114 -33.52 -1.08 0.30
N HIS A 115 -33.62 0.12 -0.29
CA HIS A 115 -33.15 0.34 -1.67
C HIS A 115 -31.64 0.14 -1.78
N PHE A 116 -30.89 0.62 -0.78
CA PHE A 116 -29.45 0.43 -0.75
C PHE A 116 -29.08 -1.05 -0.62
N HIS A 117 -29.74 -1.78 0.27
CA HIS A 117 -29.54 -3.22 0.45
C HIS A 117 -29.86 -4.00 -0.83
N ASP A 118 -31.00 -3.73 -1.47
CA ASP A 118 -31.37 -4.36 -2.75
C ASP A 118 -30.37 -4.04 -3.86
N GLY A 119 -29.90 -2.80 -3.94
CA GLY A 119 -28.85 -2.38 -4.87
C GLY A 119 -27.54 -3.12 -4.65
N LEU A 120 -27.09 -3.25 -3.39
CA LEU A 120 -25.89 -4.00 -3.04
C LEU A 120 -26.04 -5.50 -3.33
N LYS A 121 -27.19 -6.09 -3.02
CA LYS A 121 -27.51 -7.50 -3.32
C LYS A 121 -27.45 -7.76 -4.82
N ALA A 122 -28.09 -6.90 -5.61
CA ALA A 122 -28.04 -6.98 -7.07
C ALA A 122 -26.59 -6.85 -7.58
N ALA A 123 -25.82 -5.89 -7.08
CA ALA A 123 -24.43 -5.68 -7.48
C ALA A 123 -23.51 -6.87 -7.11
N ALA A 124 -23.73 -7.51 -5.95
CA ALA A 124 -22.98 -8.69 -5.53
C ALA A 124 -23.20 -9.87 -6.50
N GLN A 125 -24.41 -10.03 -7.04
CA GLN A 125 -24.82 -11.13 -7.92
C GLN A 125 -24.71 -10.80 -9.42
N ALA A 126 -24.47 -9.54 -9.79
CA ALA A 126 -24.39 -9.11 -11.18
C ALA A 126 -23.12 -9.62 -11.91
N PRO A 127 -23.15 -9.81 -13.24
CA PRO A 127 -21.93 -10.04 -14.01
C PRO A 127 -20.99 -8.82 -13.91
N GLY A 128 -19.67 -9.05 -13.90
CA GLY A 128 -18.70 -7.97 -13.73
C GLY A 128 -17.29 -8.48 -13.45
N LYS A 129 -16.49 -7.66 -12.75
CA LYS A 129 -15.16 -8.07 -12.26
C LYS A 129 -15.32 -9.20 -11.23
N GLY A 130 -14.74 -10.36 -11.54
CA GLY A 130 -14.84 -11.56 -10.70
C GLY A 130 -16.14 -12.35 -10.87
N GLN A 131 -16.18 -13.55 -10.31
CA GLN A 131 -17.37 -14.41 -10.37
C GLN A 131 -18.50 -13.82 -9.50
N PRO A 132 -19.77 -13.82 -9.96
CA PRO A 132 -20.91 -13.43 -9.13
C PRO A 132 -20.91 -14.14 -7.77
N ALA A 133 -21.20 -13.39 -6.70
CA ALA A 133 -21.35 -14.00 -5.38
C ALA A 133 -22.62 -14.87 -5.33
N VAL A 134 -22.55 -15.99 -4.64
CA VAL A 134 -23.71 -16.86 -4.41
C VAL A 134 -24.36 -16.48 -3.08
N LEU A 135 -25.63 -16.09 -3.11
CA LEU A 135 -26.38 -15.72 -1.92
C LEU A 135 -27.37 -16.83 -1.56
N HIS A 136 -27.12 -17.48 -0.43
CA HIS A 136 -27.97 -18.50 0.17
C HIS A 136 -28.88 -17.86 1.22
N THR A 137 -30.17 -17.74 0.91
CA THR A 137 -31.19 -17.23 1.85
C THR A 137 -31.82 -18.37 2.63
N ALA A 138 -32.55 -18.07 3.71
CA ALA A 138 -33.08 -19.07 4.66
C ALA A 138 -32.01 -20.07 5.15
N SER A 139 -30.75 -19.63 5.19
CA SER A 139 -29.57 -20.45 5.49
C SER A 139 -28.97 -19.96 6.81
N LYS A 140 -29.61 -20.33 7.91
CA LYS A 140 -29.17 -19.95 9.25
C LYS A 140 -27.93 -20.75 9.63
N VAL A 141 -26.80 -20.07 9.81
CA VAL A 141 -25.58 -20.65 10.35
C VAL A 141 -25.74 -20.82 11.87
N VAL A 142 -25.47 -22.02 12.37
CA VAL A 142 -25.58 -22.37 13.80
C VAL A 142 -24.22 -22.60 14.45
N ASP A 143 -23.20 -22.93 13.67
CA ASP A 143 -21.83 -23.08 14.15
C ASP A 143 -20.79 -22.76 13.07
N VAL A 144 -19.57 -22.40 13.49
CA VAL A 144 -18.41 -22.26 12.59
C VAL A 144 -17.13 -22.85 13.21
N ASP A 145 -16.25 -23.35 12.36
CA ASP A 145 -14.90 -23.80 12.73
C ASP A 145 -13.87 -22.86 12.10
N THR A 146 -13.11 -22.16 12.95
CA THR A 146 -12.19 -21.08 12.55
C THR A 146 -10.91 -21.60 11.91
N HIS A 147 -10.49 -22.84 12.22
CA HIS A 147 -9.27 -23.43 11.70
C HIS A 147 -9.48 -24.00 10.29
N THR A 148 -10.56 -24.75 10.09
CA THR A 148 -10.92 -25.34 8.79
C THR A 148 -11.66 -24.36 7.88
N ALA A 149 -12.07 -23.21 8.39
CA ALA A 149 -12.91 -22.24 7.70
C ALA A 149 -14.27 -22.84 7.25
N THR A 150 -14.97 -23.47 8.18
CA THR A 150 -16.21 -24.21 7.92
C THR A 150 -17.43 -23.55 8.54
N VAL A 151 -18.57 -23.52 7.84
CA VAL A 151 -19.89 -23.14 8.37
C VAL A 151 -20.80 -24.37 8.49
N THR A 152 -21.56 -24.44 9.59
CA THR A 152 -22.61 -25.45 9.79
C THR A 152 -23.97 -24.76 9.80
N LEU A 153 -24.87 -25.21 8.93
CA LEU A 153 -26.23 -24.69 8.81
C LEU A 153 -27.21 -25.43 9.73
N GLU A 154 -28.34 -24.80 10.05
CA GLU A 154 -29.39 -25.37 10.92
C GLU A 154 -29.99 -26.68 10.38
N ASN A 155 -29.93 -26.89 9.06
CA ASN A 155 -30.36 -28.13 8.41
C ASN A 155 -29.32 -29.26 8.47
N GLY A 156 -28.14 -29.02 9.05
CA GLY A 156 -27.05 -29.98 9.18
C GLY A 156 -26.01 -29.94 8.05
N ASP A 157 -26.21 -29.12 7.01
CA ASP A 157 -25.22 -28.98 5.94
C ASP A 157 -23.94 -28.32 6.46
N VAL A 158 -22.81 -28.83 6.00
CA VAL A 158 -21.46 -28.36 6.37
C VAL A 158 -20.75 -27.89 5.11
N ILE A 159 -20.29 -26.64 5.11
CA ILE A 159 -19.63 -26.01 3.97
C ILE A 159 -18.25 -25.51 4.36
N GLU A 160 -17.21 -26.05 3.73
CA GLU A 160 -15.80 -25.65 3.95
C GLU A 160 -15.37 -24.58 2.94
N GLY A 161 -14.58 -23.61 3.41
CA GLY A 161 -13.92 -22.61 2.58
C GLY A 161 -12.45 -22.42 2.95
N ASP A 162 -11.93 -21.26 2.58
CA ASP A 162 -10.58 -20.83 2.89
C ASP A 162 -10.56 -19.68 3.91
N VAL A 163 -11.63 -18.88 3.95
CA VAL A 163 -11.78 -17.71 4.83
C VAL A 163 -13.23 -17.62 5.31
N LEU A 164 -13.43 -17.34 6.59
CA LEU A 164 -14.73 -17.05 7.20
C LEU A 164 -14.83 -15.57 7.57
N LEU A 165 -15.92 -14.91 7.17
CA LEU A 165 -16.22 -13.54 7.55
C LEU A 165 -17.53 -13.48 8.35
N GLY A 166 -17.45 -13.02 9.59
CA GLY A 166 -18.58 -12.80 10.47
C GLY A 166 -19.19 -11.42 10.27
N ALA A 167 -20.31 -11.34 9.54
CA ALA A 167 -21.08 -10.13 9.25
C ALA A 167 -22.54 -10.26 9.74
N ASP A 168 -22.76 -11.03 10.80
CA ASP A 168 -24.05 -11.48 11.33
C ASP A 168 -24.66 -10.52 12.38
N GLY A 169 -24.10 -9.32 12.48
CA GLY A 169 -24.68 -8.19 13.19
C GLY A 169 -24.54 -8.24 14.71
N VAL A 170 -25.28 -7.38 15.41
CA VAL A 170 -25.15 -7.21 16.87
C VAL A 170 -25.38 -8.50 17.66
N HIS A 171 -26.23 -9.42 17.19
CA HIS A 171 -26.47 -10.73 17.81
C HIS A 171 -25.60 -11.85 17.23
N SER A 172 -24.39 -11.51 16.79
CA SER A 172 -23.44 -12.41 16.13
C SER A 172 -23.24 -13.74 16.86
N MET A 173 -23.43 -14.83 16.13
CA MET A 173 -23.01 -16.17 16.52
C MET A 173 -21.51 -16.32 16.28
N THR A 174 -20.98 -15.81 15.16
CA THR A 174 -19.55 -15.93 14.84
C THR A 174 -18.65 -15.28 15.90
N ARG A 175 -19.10 -14.18 16.53
CA ARG A 175 -18.38 -13.54 17.66
C ARG A 175 -18.17 -14.47 18.83
N THR A 176 -19.03 -15.47 19.06
CA THR A 176 -18.87 -16.42 20.17
C THR A 176 -17.61 -17.29 20.06
N LYS A 177 -16.98 -17.33 18.87
CA LYS A 177 -15.69 -17.98 18.64
C LYS A 177 -14.51 -17.12 19.08
N ILE A 178 -14.69 -15.80 19.09
CA ILE A 178 -13.70 -14.84 19.59
C ILE A 178 -13.86 -14.64 21.10
N SER A 179 -15.08 -14.35 21.56
CA SER A 179 -15.38 -14.15 22.97
C SER A 179 -16.81 -14.57 23.28
N LYS A 180 -16.98 -15.40 24.33
CA LYS A 180 -18.29 -15.81 24.84
C LYS A 180 -18.83 -14.87 25.91
N ASP A 181 -17.94 -14.09 26.52
CA ASP A 181 -18.24 -13.24 27.68
C ASP A 181 -18.70 -11.84 27.27
N ILE A 182 -18.18 -11.33 26.15
CA ILE A 182 -18.55 -10.00 25.64
C ILE A 182 -19.86 -10.10 24.85
N LYS A 183 -20.92 -9.51 25.42
CA LYS A 183 -22.26 -9.50 24.86
C LYS A 183 -22.77 -8.07 24.75
N PRO A 184 -23.63 -7.77 23.74
CA PRO A 184 -24.29 -6.47 23.70
C PRO A 184 -25.18 -6.27 24.93
N PHE A 185 -25.21 -5.05 25.45
CA PHE A 185 -26.02 -4.61 26.56
C PHE A 185 -26.86 -3.38 26.16
N SER A 186 -27.95 -3.10 26.88
CA SER A 186 -28.74 -1.89 26.63
C SER A 186 -27.91 -0.65 26.96
N SER A 187 -27.93 0.35 26.08
CA SER A 187 -27.32 1.65 26.35
C SER A 187 -28.18 2.54 27.26
N GLY A 188 -29.32 2.03 27.76
CA GLY A 188 -30.32 2.81 28.50
C GLY A 188 -31.19 3.70 27.62
N LYS A 189 -31.14 3.53 26.30
CA LYS A 189 -31.86 4.38 25.33
C LYS A 189 -32.58 3.54 24.26
N ASN A 190 -33.70 4.07 23.80
CA ASN A 190 -34.49 3.52 22.71
C ASN A 190 -34.61 4.55 21.56
N ALA A 191 -34.96 4.05 20.38
CA ALA A 191 -35.23 4.86 19.21
C ALA A 191 -36.57 4.48 18.56
N PHE A 192 -37.48 5.45 18.43
CA PHE A 192 -38.58 5.31 17.48
C PHE A 192 -38.06 5.56 16.07
N ARG A 193 -38.45 4.71 15.12
CA ARG A 193 -38.09 4.84 13.71
C ARG A 193 -39.30 4.61 12.83
N PHE A 194 -39.53 5.53 11.90
CA PHE A 194 -40.60 5.46 10.91
C PHE A 194 -40.29 6.38 9.73
N LEU A 195 -41.14 6.28 8.69
CA LEU A 195 -41.09 7.10 7.49
C LEU A 195 -42.44 7.78 7.31
N ILE A 196 -42.43 8.99 6.76
CA ILE A 196 -43.64 9.64 6.20
C ILE A 196 -43.36 10.10 4.78
N SER A 197 -44.39 10.31 3.97
CA SER A 197 -44.17 10.92 2.67
C SER A 197 -43.84 12.41 2.84
N ARG A 198 -42.89 12.92 2.06
CA ARG A 198 -42.57 14.35 2.08
C ARG A 198 -43.77 15.20 1.66
N GLN A 199 -44.63 14.66 0.79
CA GLN A 199 -45.88 15.31 0.38
C GLN A 199 -46.86 15.49 1.55
N GLN A 200 -46.96 14.54 2.49
CA GLN A 200 -47.80 14.67 3.69
C GLN A 200 -47.32 15.80 4.61
N ALA A 201 -46.00 16.04 4.66
CA ALA A 201 -45.41 17.16 5.41
C ALA A 201 -45.59 18.50 4.69
N LEU A 202 -45.44 18.53 3.36
CA LEU A 202 -45.61 19.74 2.54
C LEU A 202 -47.08 20.18 2.39
N GLY A 203 -48.01 19.22 2.40
CA GLY A 203 -49.45 19.51 2.26
C GLY A 203 -50.08 20.16 3.49
N ASP A 204 -49.35 20.25 4.61
CA ASP A 204 -49.79 20.85 5.86
C ASP A 204 -49.02 22.16 6.07
N PRO A 205 -49.70 23.33 6.05
CA PRO A 205 -49.04 24.64 6.19
C PRO A 205 -48.19 24.77 7.45
N GLU A 206 -48.55 24.06 8.53
CA GLU A 206 -47.81 24.12 9.79
C GLU A 206 -46.50 23.32 9.73
N THR A 207 -46.36 22.33 8.85
CA THR A 207 -45.15 21.49 8.75
C THR A 207 -44.35 21.68 7.48
N ALA A 208 -44.88 22.46 6.52
CA ALA A 208 -44.27 22.66 5.21
C ALA A 208 -42.85 23.23 5.27
N SER A 209 -42.57 24.14 6.21
CA SER A 209 -41.26 24.77 6.35
C SER A 209 -40.14 23.79 6.69
N ILE A 210 -40.42 22.73 7.46
CA ILE A 210 -39.44 21.68 7.78
C ILE A 210 -39.11 20.85 6.53
N ALA A 211 -40.11 20.57 5.70
CA ALA A 211 -39.97 19.69 4.55
C ALA A 211 -39.57 20.42 3.24
N GLN A 212 -39.55 21.76 3.19
CA GLN A 212 -39.41 22.54 1.96
C GLN A 212 -38.04 22.38 1.26
N ASP A 213 -36.98 22.27 2.04
CA ASP A 213 -35.60 22.20 1.54
C ASP A 213 -35.28 20.77 1.10
N MET A 214 -34.53 20.64 0.01
CA MET A 214 -34.02 19.35 -0.45
C MET A 214 -32.74 19.01 0.31
N GLY A 215 -32.56 17.73 0.66
CA GLY A 215 -31.32 17.27 1.29
C GLY A 215 -31.02 17.85 2.67
N ALA A 216 -32.01 18.43 3.37
CA ALA A 216 -31.81 18.96 4.71
C ALA A 216 -31.84 17.86 5.78
N VAL A 217 -30.87 17.87 6.69
CA VAL A 217 -30.81 17.02 7.88
C VAL A 217 -31.08 17.91 9.10
N ASP A 218 -32.23 17.68 9.72
CA ASP A 218 -32.72 18.50 10.83
C ASP A 218 -32.67 17.73 12.14
N MET A 219 -32.13 18.37 13.17
CA MET A 219 -31.94 17.79 14.49
C MET A 219 -32.54 18.71 15.55
N TRP A 220 -33.46 18.19 16.36
CA TRP A 220 -33.96 18.86 17.56
C TRP A 220 -33.46 18.13 18.79
N ASP A 221 -32.73 18.86 19.63
CA ASP A 221 -31.94 18.29 20.71
C ASP A 221 -32.37 18.81 22.07
N SER A 222 -32.68 17.90 22.99
CA SER A 222 -32.73 18.14 24.42
C SER A 222 -31.62 17.35 25.12
N GLU A 223 -31.49 17.50 26.44
CA GLU A 223 -30.45 16.83 27.24
C GLU A 223 -30.43 15.30 27.05
N GLU A 224 -31.61 14.67 26.98
CA GLU A 224 -31.72 13.21 26.85
C GLU A 224 -32.50 12.72 25.63
N ARG A 225 -33.19 13.62 24.91
CA ARG A 225 -34.06 13.28 23.78
C ARG A 225 -33.62 14.00 22.51
N ARG A 226 -33.70 13.31 21.37
CA ARG A 226 -33.32 13.87 20.06
C ARG A 226 -34.29 13.42 18.98
N VAL A 227 -34.69 14.32 18.10
CA VAL A 227 -35.44 14.01 16.87
C VAL A 227 -34.58 14.37 15.68
N VAL A 228 -34.33 13.41 14.81
CA VAL A 228 -33.60 13.60 13.54
C VAL A 228 -34.53 13.33 12.38
N ILE A 229 -34.65 14.30 11.47
CA ILE A 229 -35.48 14.24 10.26
C ILE A 229 -34.60 14.49 9.05
N TYR A 230 -34.67 13.61 8.05
CA TYR A 230 -33.96 13.83 6.78
C TYR A 230 -34.59 13.08 5.60
N PRO A 231 -34.42 13.58 4.36
CA PRO A 231 -35.02 12.97 3.19
C PRO A 231 -34.25 11.73 2.71
N CYS A 232 -34.99 10.82 2.07
CA CYS A 232 -34.44 9.69 1.34
C CYS A 232 -35.35 9.33 0.15
N ALA A 233 -34.97 8.30 -0.62
CA ALA A 233 -35.73 7.80 -1.76
C ALA A 233 -36.09 8.91 -2.77
N ASN A 234 -35.07 9.59 -3.32
CA ASN A 234 -35.22 10.72 -4.24
C ASN A 234 -36.03 11.90 -3.64
N ASN A 235 -35.80 12.23 -2.38
CA ASN A 235 -36.55 13.24 -1.62
C ASN A 235 -38.06 12.97 -1.52
N LYS A 236 -38.53 11.73 -1.72
CA LYS A 236 -39.97 11.40 -1.63
C LYS A 236 -40.41 11.05 -0.21
N LEU A 237 -39.50 10.53 0.60
CA LEU A 237 -39.77 10.11 1.97
C LEU A 237 -38.92 10.90 2.96
N LEU A 238 -39.48 11.19 4.12
CA LEU A 238 -38.76 11.74 5.27
C LEU A 238 -38.58 10.64 6.30
N ASN A 239 -37.33 10.44 6.73
CA ASN A 239 -36.97 9.48 7.75
C ASN A 239 -36.92 10.14 9.13
N PHE A 240 -37.48 9.47 10.12
CA PHE A 240 -37.54 9.92 11.51
C PHE A 240 -36.75 8.97 12.40
N ILE A 241 -35.87 9.54 13.23
CA ILE A 241 -35.19 8.83 14.32
C ILE A 241 -35.42 9.64 15.59
N CYS A 242 -36.14 9.07 16.55
CA CYS A 242 -36.48 9.75 17.79
C CYS A 242 -35.86 9.00 18.98
N LEU A 243 -34.73 9.50 19.47
CA LEU A 243 -33.95 8.94 20.58
C LEU A 243 -34.47 9.43 21.93
N HIS A 244 -34.62 8.53 22.89
CA HIS A 244 -35.12 8.82 24.23
C HIS A 244 -34.61 7.78 25.26
N PRO A 245 -34.63 8.09 26.57
CA PRO A 245 -34.37 7.12 27.63
C PRO A 245 -35.30 5.91 27.52
N GLU A 246 -34.79 4.70 27.78
CA GLU A 246 -35.61 3.48 27.71
C GLU A 246 -36.77 3.48 28.72
N THR A 247 -36.59 4.19 29.84
CA THR A 247 -37.59 4.36 30.91
C THR A 247 -38.85 5.09 30.47
N ASP A 248 -38.77 5.86 29.38
CA ASP A 248 -39.89 6.63 28.85
C ASP A 248 -40.82 5.79 27.95
N THR A 249 -40.50 4.51 27.77
CA THR A 249 -41.34 3.58 27.01
C THR A 249 -41.66 2.32 27.82
N PRO A 250 -42.92 1.83 27.80
CA PRO A 250 -43.27 0.61 28.53
C PRO A 250 -42.43 -0.59 28.07
N THR A 251 -41.90 -1.36 29.03
CA THR A 251 -41.14 -2.60 28.80
C THR A 251 -41.95 -3.66 28.03
N ALA A 252 -43.28 -3.55 28.06
CA ALA A 252 -44.23 -4.40 27.35
C ALA A 252 -44.26 -4.16 25.82
N ILE A 253 -43.54 -3.17 25.28
CA ILE A 253 -43.29 -3.04 23.84
C ILE A 253 -42.21 -4.06 23.47
N ASN A 254 -42.59 -5.34 23.48
CA ASN A 254 -41.69 -6.46 23.27
C ASN A 254 -41.31 -6.56 21.78
N LEU A 255 -40.03 -6.29 21.50
CA LEU A 255 -39.13 -7.05 20.64
C LEU A 255 -39.80 -8.09 19.70
N GLY A 256 -40.53 -7.63 18.68
CA GLY A 256 -40.79 -8.42 17.46
C GLY A 256 -41.73 -9.64 17.55
N GLY A 257 -42.71 -9.65 18.47
CA GLY A 257 -43.76 -10.69 18.51
C GLY A 257 -45.15 -10.20 18.08
N ASP A 258 -46.05 -11.14 17.76
CA ASP A 258 -47.45 -10.96 17.29
C ASP A 258 -48.40 -10.21 18.25
N SER A 259 -47.88 -9.65 19.36
CA SER A 259 -48.64 -8.93 20.39
C SER A 259 -48.29 -7.44 20.47
N TYR A 260 -47.94 -6.80 19.35
CA TYR A 260 -47.75 -5.35 19.29
C TYR A 260 -49.11 -4.64 19.20
N ASN A 261 -49.50 -3.92 20.25
CA ASN A 261 -50.55 -2.92 20.10
C ASN A 261 -49.95 -1.68 19.44
N GLN A 262 -50.12 -1.60 18.12
CA GLN A 262 -49.61 -0.55 17.25
C GLN A 262 -49.97 0.86 17.71
N GLN A 263 -51.14 1.02 18.34
CA GLN A 263 -51.58 2.30 18.85
C GLN A 263 -50.80 2.76 20.09
N ILE A 264 -50.43 1.83 20.99
CA ILE A 264 -49.65 2.14 22.21
C ILE A 264 -48.28 2.73 21.86
N GLY A 265 -47.65 2.24 20.79
CA GLY A 265 -46.36 2.77 20.35
C GLY A 265 -46.44 4.21 19.84
N LYS A 266 -47.52 4.56 19.13
CA LYS A 266 -47.74 5.93 18.65
C LYS A 266 -48.09 6.88 19.79
N ASP A 267 -48.92 6.46 20.73
CA ASP A 267 -49.27 7.28 21.89
C ASP A 267 -48.02 7.55 22.76
N ALA A 268 -47.17 6.55 22.96
CA ALA A 268 -45.88 6.72 23.63
C ALA A 268 -44.95 7.70 22.90
N LEU A 269 -44.84 7.61 21.56
CA LEU A 269 -44.08 8.57 20.76
C LEU A 269 -44.57 10.01 21.02
N LEU A 270 -45.88 10.25 21.01
CA LEU A 270 -46.42 11.59 21.20
C LEU A 270 -46.25 12.13 22.62
N ASP A 271 -46.28 11.25 23.63
CA ASP A 271 -46.06 11.61 25.02
C ASP A 271 -44.60 11.99 25.30
N VAL A 272 -43.65 11.19 24.80
CA VAL A 272 -42.20 11.43 24.98
C VAL A 272 -41.76 12.79 24.40
N TYR A 273 -42.35 13.19 23.27
CA TYR A 273 -42.00 14.43 22.58
C TYR A 273 -43.05 15.54 22.73
N GLN A 274 -43.92 15.47 23.76
CA GLN A 274 -45.03 16.42 23.93
C GLN A 274 -44.58 17.89 24.09
N HIS A 275 -43.36 18.12 24.57
CA HIS A 275 -42.76 19.44 24.80
C HIS A 275 -41.84 19.91 23.67
N PHE A 276 -41.72 19.14 22.59
CA PHE A 276 -40.97 19.57 21.41
C PHE A 276 -41.78 20.58 20.58
N ASN A 277 -41.08 21.26 19.69
CA ASN A 277 -41.62 22.25 18.76
C ASN A 277 -42.95 21.76 18.15
N PRO A 278 -44.01 22.60 18.14
CA PRO A 278 -45.33 22.19 17.66
C PRO A 278 -45.33 21.60 16.24
N GLN A 279 -44.48 22.11 15.34
CA GLN A 279 -44.35 21.59 13.97
C GLN A 279 -43.75 20.18 13.96
N VAL A 280 -42.76 19.91 14.81
CA VAL A 280 -42.17 18.56 14.97
C VAL A 280 -43.22 17.60 15.51
N LYS A 281 -43.95 17.97 16.57
CA LYS A 281 -45.02 17.14 17.12
C LYS A 281 -46.09 16.82 16.07
N LYS A 282 -46.48 17.81 15.25
CA LYS A 282 -47.43 17.64 14.15
C LYS A 282 -46.94 16.64 13.09
N LEU A 283 -45.64 16.57 12.84
CA LEU A 283 -45.04 15.54 11.98
C LEU A 283 -45.07 14.16 12.64
N LEU A 284 -44.77 14.06 13.95
CA LEU A 284 -44.86 12.80 14.68
C LEU A 284 -46.29 12.24 14.71
N GLU A 285 -47.32 13.09 14.74
CA GLU A 285 -48.73 12.67 14.62
C GLU A 285 -49.04 11.97 13.29
N LYS A 286 -48.26 12.24 12.24
CA LYS A 286 -48.41 11.60 10.92
C LYS A 286 -47.75 10.22 10.85
N ALA A 287 -47.06 9.77 11.91
CA ALA A 287 -46.49 8.43 11.98
C ALA A 287 -47.59 7.37 11.81
N ASP A 288 -47.33 6.39 10.96
CA ASP A 288 -48.20 5.24 10.77
C ASP A 288 -47.95 4.19 11.88
N PRO A 289 -48.96 3.87 12.71
CA PRO A 289 -48.84 2.87 13.77
C PRO A 289 -48.34 1.50 13.29
N GLN A 290 -48.64 1.13 12.04
CA GLN A 290 -48.29 -0.20 11.52
C GLN A 290 -46.81 -0.32 11.15
N THR A 291 -46.16 0.79 10.81
CA THR A 291 -44.76 0.82 10.36
C THR A 291 -43.81 1.45 11.38
N LEU A 292 -44.36 2.10 12.42
CA LEU A 292 -43.60 2.60 13.56
C LEU A 292 -42.92 1.45 14.31
N LYS A 293 -41.59 1.54 14.45
CA LYS A 293 -40.79 0.56 15.19
C LYS A 293 -40.08 1.22 16.36
N LEU A 294 -40.05 0.53 17.50
CA LEU A 294 -39.22 0.87 18.65
C LEU A 294 -37.98 -0.03 18.64
N TRP A 295 -36.79 0.57 18.65
CA TRP A 295 -35.51 -0.14 18.60
C TRP A 295 -34.74 0.14 19.88
N PRO A 296 -34.39 -0.89 20.68
CA PRO A 296 -33.43 -0.70 21.76
C PRO A 296 -32.05 -0.44 21.17
N LEU A 297 -31.34 0.52 21.77
CA LEU A 297 -29.97 0.83 21.37
C LEU A 297 -29.04 -0.04 22.19
N LEU A 298 -28.34 -0.94 21.50
CA LEU A 298 -27.39 -1.83 22.10
C LEU A 298 -25.98 -1.26 21.95
N ASP A 299 -25.22 -1.33 23.04
CA ASP A 299 -23.79 -1.06 23.06
C ASP A 299 -23.04 -2.35 23.40
N MET A 300 -21.73 -2.38 23.18
CA MET A 300 -20.90 -3.53 23.47
C MET A 300 -19.47 -3.08 23.78
N ASP A 301 -18.87 -3.66 24.81
CA ASP A 301 -17.46 -3.45 25.11
C ASP A 301 -16.58 -3.83 23.91
N ALA A 302 -15.48 -3.10 23.74
CA ALA A 302 -14.56 -3.35 22.65
C ALA A 302 -13.97 -4.76 22.77
N LEU A 303 -14.05 -5.53 21.68
CA LEU A 303 -13.41 -6.84 21.62
C LEU A 303 -11.88 -6.69 21.67
N PRO A 304 -11.16 -7.57 22.39
CA PRO A 304 -9.69 -7.53 22.42
C PRO A 304 -9.06 -7.93 21.08
N THR A 305 -9.77 -8.75 20.30
CA THR A 305 -9.40 -9.13 18.93
C THR A 305 -10.66 -9.34 18.09
N TRP A 306 -10.57 -9.23 16.77
CA TRP A 306 -11.65 -9.52 15.82
C TRP A 306 -11.38 -10.77 14.99
N VAL A 307 -10.24 -11.42 15.22
CA VAL A 307 -9.75 -12.50 14.37
C VAL A 307 -9.40 -13.73 15.19
N ASP A 308 -9.71 -14.90 14.63
CA ASP A 308 -9.25 -16.19 15.14
C ASP A 308 -8.97 -17.09 13.95
N ASP A 309 -7.69 -17.43 13.76
CA ASP A 309 -7.19 -18.17 12.61
C ASP A 309 -7.71 -17.66 11.26
N ARG A 310 -8.68 -18.34 10.62
CA ARG A 310 -9.26 -17.96 9.32
C ARG A 310 -10.60 -17.24 9.43
N LEU A 311 -11.05 -16.90 10.64
CA LEU A 311 -12.23 -16.09 10.91
C LEU A 311 -11.84 -14.62 11.16
N ALA A 312 -12.57 -13.70 10.54
CA ALA A 312 -12.58 -12.28 10.90
C ALA A 312 -14.01 -11.74 11.06
N LEU A 313 -14.25 -10.94 12.10
CA LEU A 313 -15.50 -10.23 12.31
C LEU A 313 -15.47 -8.84 11.65
N LEU A 314 -16.61 -8.37 11.15
CA LEU A 314 -16.78 -7.01 10.63
C LEU A 314 -18.14 -6.39 10.98
N GLY A 315 -18.23 -5.06 10.92
CA GLY A 315 -19.45 -4.32 11.25
C GLY A 315 -19.93 -4.59 12.67
N ASP A 316 -21.25 -4.60 12.89
CA ASP A 316 -21.85 -4.78 14.22
C ASP A 316 -21.52 -6.14 14.89
N ALA A 317 -21.00 -7.12 14.14
CA ALA A 317 -20.48 -8.34 14.75
C ALA A 317 -19.21 -8.07 15.58
N ALA A 318 -18.38 -7.11 15.15
CA ALA A 318 -17.14 -6.70 15.79
C ALA A 318 -17.30 -5.45 16.68
N HIS A 319 -18.02 -4.43 16.19
CA HIS A 319 -18.08 -3.10 16.80
C HIS A 319 -19.46 -2.45 16.58
N PRO A 320 -20.52 -2.86 17.31
CA PRO A 320 -21.83 -2.24 17.18
C PRO A 320 -21.78 -0.78 17.65
N PHE A 321 -22.46 0.09 16.91
CA PHE A 321 -22.49 1.53 17.16
C PHE A 321 -23.85 1.99 17.69
N LEU A 322 -23.80 2.92 18.65
CA LEU A 322 -24.96 3.78 18.92
C LEU A 322 -25.24 4.63 17.67
N PRO A 323 -26.53 4.96 17.36
CA PRO A 323 -26.93 5.63 16.13
C PRO A 323 -26.57 7.13 16.09
N TYR A 324 -25.48 7.51 16.74
CA TYR A 324 -24.89 8.84 16.69
C TYR A 324 -23.84 8.92 15.58
N ARG A 325 -23.64 10.12 15.03
CA ARG A 325 -22.58 10.44 14.05
C ARG A 325 -22.59 9.62 12.75
N ALA A 326 -23.67 8.89 12.44
CA ALA A 326 -23.83 8.18 11.18
C ALA A 326 -22.73 7.13 10.85
N SER A 327 -22.01 6.61 11.86
CA SER A 327 -20.76 5.87 11.64
C SER A 327 -20.91 4.35 11.47
N GLY A 328 -21.94 3.70 12.03
CA GLY A 328 -22.01 2.23 12.07
C GLY A 328 -21.96 1.57 10.68
N GLY A 329 -22.88 1.96 9.79
CA GLY A 329 -22.89 1.47 8.40
C GLY A 329 -21.61 1.83 7.64
N ALA A 330 -21.08 3.03 7.87
CA ALA A 330 -19.83 3.48 7.26
C ALA A 330 -18.63 2.62 7.67
N MET A 331 -18.53 2.24 8.95
CA MET A 331 -17.45 1.38 9.45
C MET A 331 -17.54 -0.03 8.89
N ALA A 332 -18.73 -0.60 8.77
CA ALA A 332 -18.91 -1.91 8.14
C ALA A 332 -18.48 -1.93 6.65
N ILE A 333 -18.69 -0.81 5.94
CA ILE A 333 -18.24 -0.64 4.55
C ILE A 333 -16.71 -0.50 4.48
N GLU A 334 -16.12 0.30 5.39
CA GLU A 334 -14.65 0.42 5.50
C GLU A 334 -14.00 -0.95 5.78
N ASP A 335 -14.55 -1.73 6.73
CA ASP A 335 -14.04 -3.06 7.06
C ASP A 335 -14.02 -4.00 5.84
N ALA A 336 -15.12 -4.02 5.09
CA ALA A 336 -15.27 -4.85 3.90
C ALA A 336 -14.19 -4.56 2.85
N VAL A 337 -13.87 -3.28 2.63
CA VAL A 337 -12.84 -2.86 1.69
C VAL A 337 -11.43 -3.12 2.23
N SER A 338 -11.21 -2.94 3.53
CA SER A 338 -9.95 -3.30 4.18
C SER A 338 -9.65 -4.80 4.02
N LEU A 339 -10.63 -5.68 4.25
CA LEU A 339 -10.49 -7.13 4.03
C LEU A 339 -10.09 -7.46 2.59
N ALA A 340 -10.72 -6.82 1.59
CA ALA A 340 -10.37 -7.03 0.19
C ALA A 340 -8.98 -6.50 -0.18
N VAL A 341 -8.47 -5.49 0.53
CA VAL A 341 -7.06 -5.06 0.38
C VAL A 341 -6.12 -6.10 0.97
N MET A 342 -6.42 -6.65 2.15
CA MET A 342 -5.58 -7.65 2.82
C MET A 342 -5.58 -9.00 2.11
N LEU A 343 -6.64 -9.32 1.36
CA LEU A 343 -6.80 -10.56 0.62
C LEU A 343 -6.81 -10.27 -0.90
N PRO A 344 -5.63 -10.09 -1.53
CA PRO A 344 -5.55 -9.99 -2.99
C PRO A 344 -5.77 -11.36 -3.64
N GLY A 345 -6.25 -11.39 -4.89
CA GLY A 345 -6.62 -12.66 -5.57
C GLY A 345 -5.50 -13.69 -5.74
N ASP A 346 -4.23 -13.31 -5.62
CA ASP A 346 -3.07 -14.21 -5.72
C ASP A 346 -2.52 -14.71 -4.38
N ILE A 347 -3.17 -14.36 -3.26
CA ILE A 347 -2.84 -14.81 -1.92
C ILE A 347 -3.00 -16.34 -1.76
N SER A 348 -2.14 -16.95 -0.94
CA SER A 348 -2.28 -18.37 -0.56
C SER A 348 -3.15 -18.55 0.70
N ARG A 349 -3.78 -19.72 0.85
CA ARG A 349 -4.59 -20.07 2.03
C ARG A 349 -3.80 -19.98 3.34
N ASP A 350 -2.50 -20.28 3.29
CA ASP A 350 -1.62 -20.29 4.47
C ASP A 350 -1.27 -18.88 4.96
N GLU A 351 -1.34 -17.87 4.09
CA GLU A 351 -1.13 -16.47 4.46
C GLU A 351 -2.38 -15.83 5.12
N VAL A 352 -3.56 -16.45 5.00
CA VAL A 352 -4.83 -15.88 5.48
C VAL A 352 -4.76 -15.44 6.95
N PRO A 353 -4.29 -16.28 7.91
CA PRO A 353 -4.33 -15.90 9.33
C PRO A 353 -3.49 -14.66 9.65
N GLU A 354 -2.33 -14.53 9.00
CA GLU A 354 -1.49 -13.34 9.13
C GLU A 354 -2.18 -12.11 8.55
N ARG A 355 -2.84 -12.25 7.40
CA ARG A 355 -3.47 -11.14 6.68
C ARG A 355 -4.71 -10.61 7.40
N LEU A 356 -5.47 -11.49 8.04
CA LEU A 356 -6.58 -11.08 8.90
C LEU A 356 -6.09 -10.29 10.13
N LYS A 357 -4.94 -10.62 10.71
CA LYS A 357 -4.32 -9.79 11.78
C LYS A 357 -3.92 -8.40 11.30
N ILE A 358 -3.50 -8.26 10.04
CA ILE A 358 -3.19 -6.95 9.45
C ILE A 358 -4.49 -6.14 9.24
N TYR A 359 -5.56 -6.80 8.81
CA TYR A 359 -6.90 -6.19 8.74
C TYR A 359 -7.32 -5.63 10.11
N GLU A 360 -7.21 -6.43 11.15
CA GLU A 360 -7.48 -5.98 12.53
C GLU A 360 -6.62 -4.77 12.89
N LYS A 361 -5.31 -4.83 12.63
CA LYS A 361 -4.39 -3.71 12.91
C LYS A 361 -4.78 -2.42 12.19
N ALA A 362 -5.32 -2.52 10.96
CA ALA A 362 -5.76 -1.35 10.20
C ALA A 362 -7.09 -0.77 10.72
N ARG A 363 -7.93 -1.58 11.37
CA ARG A 363 -9.33 -1.22 11.63
C ARG A 363 -9.68 -1.07 13.11
N HIS A 364 -9.04 -1.84 14.00
CA HIS A 364 -9.43 -1.95 15.41
C HIS A 364 -9.38 -0.62 16.14
N GLU A 365 -8.23 0.07 16.12
CA GLU A 365 -8.06 1.38 16.78
C GLU A 365 -9.05 2.41 16.24
N ARG A 366 -9.24 2.44 14.91
CA ARG A 366 -10.15 3.36 14.25
C ARG A 366 -11.60 3.12 14.65
N ALA A 367 -12.10 1.90 14.54
CA ALA A 367 -13.49 1.61 14.88
C ALA A 367 -13.77 1.80 16.36
N THR A 368 -12.86 1.37 17.25
CA THR A 368 -13.04 1.52 18.70
C THR A 368 -12.97 2.98 19.15
N THR A 369 -12.10 3.79 18.53
CA THR A 369 -12.06 5.24 18.77
C THR A 369 -13.36 5.92 18.32
N ILE A 370 -13.87 5.59 17.13
CA ILE A 370 -15.14 6.16 16.66
C ILE A 370 -16.29 5.67 17.54
N GLN A 371 -16.29 4.40 17.96
CA GLN A 371 -17.31 3.84 18.86
C GLN A 371 -17.34 4.64 20.16
N GLN A 372 -16.17 4.91 20.75
CA GLN A 372 -16.06 5.75 21.93
C GLN A 372 -16.56 7.19 21.68
N MET A 373 -16.24 7.80 20.53
CA MET A 373 -16.78 9.10 20.14
C MET A 373 -18.32 9.11 20.05
N THR A 374 -18.95 7.99 19.65
CA THR A 374 -20.41 7.88 19.64
C THR A 374 -21.00 7.79 21.05
N ARG A 375 -20.31 7.15 22.01
CA ARG A 375 -20.71 7.15 23.43
C ARG A 375 -20.64 8.53 24.05
N ASP A 376 -19.60 9.28 23.71
CA ASP A 376 -19.37 10.64 24.22
C ASP A 376 -20.22 11.71 23.52
N SER A 377 -21.09 11.34 22.58
CA SER A 377 -21.87 12.29 21.77
C SER A 377 -22.93 13.08 22.55
N THR A 378 -23.19 12.74 23.82
CA THR A 378 -24.06 13.52 24.72
C THR A 378 -23.30 14.65 25.44
N LYS A 379 -21.97 14.73 25.34
CA LYS A 379 -21.16 15.75 26.01
C LYS A 379 -20.99 16.98 25.10
N LEU A 380 -21.05 18.18 25.68
CA LEU A 380 -20.68 19.43 25.00
C LEU A 380 -19.21 19.37 24.56
N GLN A 381 -18.96 19.67 23.28
CA GLN A 381 -17.61 19.66 22.69
C GLN A 381 -17.22 21.07 22.26
N SER A 382 -15.93 21.40 22.40
CA SER A 382 -15.40 22.65 21.83
C SER A 382 -15.39 22.58 20.29
N PRO A 383 -15.42 23.73 19.59
CA PRO A 383 -15.36 23.76 18.13
C PRO A 383 -14.13 23.04 17.56
N GLN A 384 -12.96 23.17 18.20
CA GLN A 384 -11.73 22.49 17.77
C GLN A 384 -11.84 20.97 17.91
N SER A 385 -12.43 20.47 18.99
CA SER A 385 -12.66 19.04 19.21
C SER A 385 -13.63 18.47 18.19
N ALA A 386 -14.73 19.19 17.93
CA ALA A 386 -15.70 18.82 16.90
C ALA A 386 -15.06 18.75 15.50
N TRP A 387 -14.21 19.72 15.13
CA TRP A 387 -13.51 19.72 13.85
C TRP A 387 -12.51 18.56 13.74
N GLY A 388 -11.74 18.27 14.80
CA GLY A 388 -10.83 17.14 14.85
C GLY A 388 -11.55 15.81 14.64
N MET A 389 -12.72 15.63 15.27
CA MET A 389 -13.57 14.45 15.07
C MET A 389 -14.07 14.36 13.62
N ILE A 390 -14.60 15.44 13.06
CA ILE A 390 -15.10 15.50 11.68
C ILE A 390 -13.99 15.11 10.70
N ALA A 391 -12.78 15.65 10.88
CA ALA A 391 -11.62 15.31 10.06
C ALA A 391 -11.23 13.82 10.21
N TYR A 392 -11.22 13.31 11.44
CA TYR A 392 -10.88 11.91 11.72
C TYR A 392 -11.88 10.93 11.10
N ILE A 393 -13.19 11.17 11.24
CA ILE A 393 -14.22 10.25 10.75
C ILE A 393 -14.37 10.37 9.23
N TYR A 394 -14.68 11.56 8.72
CA TYR A 394 -15.13 11.76 7.34
C TYR A 394 -14.01 12.07 6.35
N GLY A 395 -12.83 12.48 6.83
CA GLY A 395 -11.65 12.79 6.01
C GLY A 395 -10.80 11.58 5.61
N HIS A 396 -11.22 10.37 5.99
CA HIS A 396 -10.44 9.13 5.80
C HIS A 396 -10.81 8.38 4.51
N ASP A 397 -9.81 7.76 3.88
CA ASP A 397 -10.00 6.81 2.79
C ASP A 397 -9.41 5.45 3.21
N GLU A 398 -10.30 4.50 3.54
CA GLU A 398 -9.88 3.22 4.10
C GLU A 398 -9.08 2.37 3.12
N PHE A 399 -9.37 2.45 1.81
CA PHE A 399 -8.61 1.71 0.81
C PHE A 399 -7.14 2.17 0.80
N ASP A 400 -6.92 3.49 0.79
CA ASP A 400 -5.58 4.06 0.74
C ASP A 400 -4.82 3.79 2.06
N HIS A 401 -5.50 3.87 3.20
CA HIS A 401 -4.95 3.54 4.51
C HIS A 401 -4.53 2.07 4.61
N SER A 402 -5.46 1.14 4.38
CA SER A 402 -5.20 -0.30 4.43
C SER A 402 -4.12 -0.72 3.43
N ALA A 403 -4.10 -0.14 2.23
CA ALA A 403 -3.05 -0.43 1.24
C ALA A 403 -1.66 -0.05 1.76
N GLN A 404 -1.54 1.07 2.47
CA GLN A 404 -0.27 1.49 3.06
C GLN A 404 0.13 0.63 4.27
N VAL A 405 -0.83 0.22 5.10
CA VAL A 405 -0.58 -0.73 6.20
C VAL A 405 -0.05 -2.06 5.65
N LEU A 406 -0.69 -2.58 4.60
CA LEU A 406 -0.26 -3.81 3.91
C LEU A 406 1.13 -3.68 3.30
N ARG A 407 1.43 -2.58 2.60
CA ARG A 407 2.78 -2.32 2.04
C ARG A 407 3.85 -2.33 3.12
N LYS A 408 3.63 -1.62 4.22
CA LYS A 408 4.58 -1.59 5.35
C LYS A 408 4.81 -2.98 5.93
N HIS A 409 3.74 -3.78 6.06
CA HIS A 409 3.87 -5.15 6.51
C HIS A 409 4.67 -6.00 5.52
N LEU A 410 4.34 -5.95 4.23
CA LEU A 410 5.08 -6.69 3.19
C LEU A 410 6.56 -6.33 3.16
N TRP A 411 6.91 -5.05 3.32
CA TRP A 411 8.30 -4.62 3.44
C TRP A 411 8.97 -5.13 4.71
N SER A 412 8.24 -5.28 5.82
CA SER A 412 8.79 -5.82 7.06
C SER A 412 9.07 -7.33 7.03
N GLN A 413 8.44 -8.07 6.11
CA GLN A 413 8.69 -9.51 5.92
C GLN A 413 10.07 -9.81 5.35
N ASN A 414 10.69 -8.83 4.68
CA ASN A 414 12.05 -8.94 4.19
C ASN A 414 12.88 -7.76 4.75
N PRO A 415 13.54 -7.93 5.90
CA PRO A 415 14.35 -6.87 6.49
C PRO A 415 15.64 -6.61 5.70
N GLU A 416 16.10 -7.55 4.87
CA GLU A 416 17.36 -7.49 4.13
C GLU A 416 17.21 -6.84 2.76
N VAL A 417 16.37 -5.80 2.65
CA VAL A 417 16.12 -5.08 1.40
C VAL A 417 16.96 -3.81 1.30
N TYR A 418 17.39 -3.49 0.09
CA TYR A 418 18.08 -2.24 -0.19
C TYR A 418 17.08 -1.07 -0.23
N TRP A 419 17.14 -0.21 0.78
CA TRP A 419 16.44 1.07 0.79
C TRP A 419 17.31 2.14 0.12
N ARG A 420 16.71 2.88 -0.81
CA ARG A 420 17.32 4.05 -1.47
C ARG A 420 16.34 5.21 -1.46
N GLN A 421 16.86 6.44 -1.50
CA GLN A 421 15.99 7.61 -1.57
C GLN A 421 15.28 7.65 -2.93
N PRO A 422 13.99 8.05 -3.00
CA PRO A 422 13.09 8.42 -1.89
C PRO A 422 12.35 7.22 -1.24
N ILE A 423 12.60 6.97 0.05
CA ILE A 423 12.10 5.79 0.79
C ILE A 423 10.57 5.73 0.98
N VAL A 424 9.87 6.85 0.79
CA VAL A 424 8.40 6.92 0.98
C VAL A 424 7.65 6.00 0.00
N PHE A 425 8.28 5.65 -1.13
CA PHE A 425 7.70 4.78 -2.16
C PHE A 425 8.05 3.30 -2.00
N GLY A 426 8.79 2.93 -0.95
CA GLY A 426 9.24 1.55 -0.72
C GLY A 426 10.71 1.31 -1.10
N PRO A 427 11.17 0.05 -1.02
CA PRO A 427 12.52 -0.32 -1.43
C PRO A 427 12.69 -0.12 -2.94
N MET A 428 13.84 0.42 -3.36
CA MET A 428 14.07 0.77 -4.75
C MET A 428 14.56 -0.45 -5.53
N PRO A 429 13.90 -0.85 -6.63
CA PRO A 429 14.34 -1.98 -7.45
C PRO A 429 15.66 -1.66 -8.16
N GLY A 430 16.51 -2.65 -8.35
CA GLY A 430 17.83 -2.49 -8.97
C GLY A 430 18.44 -3.83 -9.36
N PRO A 431 19.76 -3.88 -9.62
CA PRO A 431 20.41 -5.10 -10.10
C PRO A 431 20.35 -6.28 -9.12
N ARG A 432 20.25 -6.02 -7.80
CA ARG A 432 20.24 -7.08 -6.76
C ARG A 432 18.85 -7.42 -6.21
N GLN A 433 17.83 -6.59 -6.45
CA GLN A 433 16.50 -6.83 -5.90
C GLN A 433 15.36 -6.25 -6.74
N ASP A 434 14.16 -6.79 -6.59
CA ASP A 434 12.94 -6.17 -7.11
C ASP A 434 12.25 -5.24 -6.10
N TRP A 435 11.07 -4.72 -6.48
CA TRP A 435 10.28 -3.79 -5.67
C TRP A 435 9.67 -4.42 -4.41
N MET A 436 9.73 -5.76 -4.29
CA MET A 436 9.39 -6.52 -3.09
C MET A 436 10.65 -6.95 -2.32
N GLY A 437 11.84 -6.54 -2.77
CA GLY A 437 13.10 -6.91 -2.15
C GLY A 437 13.61 -8.31 -2.48
N ARG A 438 13.03 -8.99 -3.48
CA ARG A 438 13.44 -10.36 -3.85
C ARG A 438 14.69 -10.32 -4.70
N ASP A 439 15.62 -11.25 -4.45
CA ASP A 439 16.88 -11.40 -5.18
C ASP A 439 16.65 -11.61 -6.70
N ARG A 440 17.55 -11.03 -7.50
CA ARG A 440 17.57 -11.12 -8.97
C ARG A 440 18.74 -11.93 -9.53
N ALA A 441 19.64 -12.47 -8.72
CA ALA A 441 20.83 -13.20 -9.16
C ALA A 441 20.53 -14.25 -10.26
N VAL A 442 19.44 -15.01 -10.10
CA VAL A 442 19.01 -16.02 -11.08
C VAL A 442 18.75 -15.42 -12.46
N LYS A 443 18.09 -14.24 -12.54
CA LYS A 443 17.80 -13.60 -13.82
C LYS A 443 19.06 -13.02 -14.47
N SER A 444 20.00 -12.55 -13.67
CA SER A 444 21.31 -12.03 -14.13
C SER A 444 22.20 -13.10 -14.79
N THR A 445 21.93 -14.40 -14.56
CA THR A 445 22.67 -15.50 -15.23
C THR A 445 22.48 -15.52 -16.74
N GLN A 446 21.36 -14.98 -17.25
CA GLN A 446 21.04 -14.93 -18.68
C GLN A 446 21.47 -13.61 -19.34
N SER A 447 21.92 -12.65 -18.54
CA SER A 447 22.42 -11.38 -19.04
C SER A 447 23.77 -11.54 -19.73
N THR A 448 24.03 -10.75 -20.75
CA THR A 448 25.28 -10.79 -21.54
C THR A 448 26.22 -9.68 -21.13
N PHE A 449 27.53 -9.94 -21.20
CA PHE A 449 28.57 -8.91 -21.10
C PHE A 449 29.52 -8.96 -22.29
N THR A 450 30.12 -7.82 -22.62
CA THR A 450 31.30 -7.71 -23.50
C THR A 450 32.24 -6.67 -22.92
N THR A 451 33.43 -7.11 -22.52
CA THR A 451 34.45 -6.28 -21.85
C THR A 451 35.67 -6.13 -22.76
N ALA A 452 36.01 -4.90 -23.12
CA ALA A 452 37.26 -4.56 -23.77
C ALA A 452 38.22 -3.96 -22.74
N SER A 453 39.42 -4.53 -22.62
CA SER A 453 40.43 -4.14 -21.64
C SER A 453 41.76 -3.82 -22.33
N ILE A 454 42.39 -2.71 -21.96
CA ILE A 454 43.75 -2.35 -22.37
C ILE A 454 44.58 -2.19 -21.11
N LYS A 455 45.56 -3.08 -20.93
CA LYS A 455 46.49 -3.12 -19.79
C LYS A 455 47.85 -2.60 -20.21
N PHE A 456 48.43 -1.69 -19.43
CA PHE A 456 49.70 -1.06 -19.74
C PHE A 456 50.55 -0.81 -18.49
N LYS A 457 51.85 -0.60 -18.69
CA LYS A 457 52.81 -0.17 -17.67
C LYS A 457 52.83 1.35 -17.59
N THR A 458 52.96 1.86 -16.36
CA THR A 458 53.04 3.29 -16.08
C THR A 458 53.79 3.56 -14.77
N SER A 459 53.94 4.84 -14.43
CA SER A 459 54.58 5.32 -13.20
C SER A 459 53.82 4.87 -11.94
N ARG A 460 54.48 4.06 -11.10
CA ARG A 460 53.95 3.65 -9.79
C ARG A 460 53.72 4.86 -8.87
N THR A 461 54.67 5.80 -8.87
CA THR A 461 54.62 6.98 -7.99
C THR A 461 53.43 7.86 -8.31
N LEU A 462 53.11 8.05 -9.60
CA LEU A 462 51.93 8.82 -10.00
C LEU A 462 50.64 8.13 -9.52
N LEU A 463 50.52 6.82 -9.74
CA LEU A 463 49.35 6.05 -9.31
C LEU A 463 49.20 6.00 -7.79
N GLN A 464 50.30 6.01 -7.03
CA GLN A 464 50.27 6.04 -5.57
C GLN A 464 49.58 7.31 -5.04
N ASN A 465 49.67 8.43 -5.76
CA ASN A 465 48.99 9.69 -5.38
C ASN A 465 47.46 9.62 -5.53
N LEU A 466 46.92 8.55 -6.13
CA LEU A 466 45.47 8.32 -6.25
C LEU A 466 44.91 7.47 -5.09
N PHE A 467 45.77 7.00 -4.18
CA PHE A 467 45.32 6.26 -3.01
C PHE A 467 44.69 7.19 -1.96
N PRO A 468 43.59 6.76 -1.31
CA PRO A 468 42.85 7.61 -0.38
C PRO A 468 43.52 7.71 1.00
N SER A 469 44.45 6.81 1.32
CA SER A 469 45.21 6.80 2.58
C SER A 469 46.54 6.08 2.41
N ASP A 470 47.42 6.27 3.40
CA ASP A 470 48.74 5.63 3.50
C ASP A 470 48.68 4.10 3.74
N ARG A 471 47.50 3.56 4.02
CA ARG A 471 47.25 2.13 4.18
C ARG A 471 47.20 1.36 2.87
N TYR A 472 47.00 2.06 1.75
CA TYR A 472 47.13 1.49 0.42
C TYR A 472 48.58 1.60 -0.04
N SER A 473 49.12 0.49 -0.53
CA SER A 473 50.48 0.45 -1.07
C SER A 473 50.57 -0.53 -2.22
N PHE A 474 51.62 -0.44 -3.02
CA PHE A 474 51.90 -1.47 -4.02
C PHE A 474 52.61 -2.66 -3.36
N ILE A 475 52.29 -3.87 -3.82
CA ILE A 475 52.93 -5.12 -3.38
C ILE A 475 54.40 -5.14 -3.83
N ALA A 476 54.66 -4.70 -5.07
CA ALA A 476 55.99 -4.70 -5.65
C ALA A 476 56.75 -3.40 -5.34
N PRO A 477 58.05 -3.45 -5.00
CA PRO A 477 58.86 -2.27 -4.64
C PRO A 477 59.38 -1.47 -5.86
N GLY A 478 59.04 -1.88 -7.08
CA GLY A 478 59.55 -1.26 -8.32
C GLY A 478 59.03 0.17 -8.55
N THR A 479 59.53 0.86 -9.57
CA THR A 479 59.03 2.19 -9.97
C THR A 479 57.93 2.14 -11.04
N VAL A 480 57.65 0.94 -11.56
CA VAL A 480 56.65 0.67 -12.60
C VAL A 480 55.49 -0.09 -11.98
N ALA A 481 54.26 0.31 -12.32
CA ALA A 481 53.02 -0.38 -11.96
C ALA A 481 52.22 -0.73 -13.22
N ARG A 482 51.22 -1.60 -13.05
CA ARG A 482 50.31 -2.01 -14.12
C ARG A 482 48.92 -1.46 -13.85
N VAL A 483 48.27 -1.01 -14.90
CA VAL A 483 46.93 -0.45 -14.84
C VAL A 483 46.15 -0.90 -16.07
N SER A 484 44.83 -1.00 -15.96
CA SER A 484 43.96 -1.22 -17.11
C SER A 484 42.81 -0.23 -17.17
N PHE A 485 42.45 0.15 -18.39
CA PHE A 485 41.11 0.66 -18.69
C PHE A 485 40.28 -0.52 -19.18
N SER A 486 39.16 -0.77 -18.50
CA SER A 486 38.24 -1.85 -18.88
C SER A 486 36.84 -1.30 -19.07
N GLN A 487 36.34 -1.37 -20.31
CA GLN A 487 35.00 -0.96 -20.69
C GLN A 487 34.12 -2.20 -20.89
N THR A 488 32.99 -2.25 -20.20
CA THR A 488 32.03 -3.35 -20.32
C THR A 488 30.70 -2.84 -20.85
N THR A 489 30.17 -3.55 -21.84
CA THR A 489 28.81 -3.41 -22.36
C THR A 489 27.96 -4.56 -21.80
N LEU A 490 26.90 -4.22 -21.09
CA LEU A 490 25.97 -5.14 -20.46
C LEU A 490 24.64 -5.13 -21.20
N GLY A 491 24.04 -6.31 -21.40
CA GLY A 491 22.78 -6.47 -22.13
C GLY A 491 21.85 -7.49 -21.46
N GLY A 492 20.54 -7.35 -21.70
CA GLY A 492 19.54 -8.23 -21.10
C GLY A 492 19.36 -8.00 -19.60
N MET A 493 19.44 -6.75 -19.15
CA MET A 493 19.23 -6.35 -17.75
C MET A 493 17.74 -6.31 -17.44
N ASP A 494 17.21 -7.30 -16.71
CA ASP A 494 15.77 -7.40 -16.44
C ASP A 494 15.23 -6.23 -15.59
N TRP A 495 16.07 -5.68 -14.70
CA TRP A 495 15.77 -4.51 -13.89
C TRP A 495 15.76 -3.19 -14.69
N LEU A 496 16.28 -3.20 -15.93
CA LEU A 496 16.16 -2.13 -16.92
C LEU A 496 15.18 -2.51 -18.06
N GLY A 497 14.24 -3.42 -17.81
CA GLY A 497 13.24 -3.83 -18.81
C GLY A 497 13.82 -4.62 -19.99
N GLY A 498 14.94 -5.32 -19.79
CA GLY A 498 15.65 -6.06 -20.84
C GLY A 498 16.70 -5.25 -21.60
N GLY A 499 16.85 -3.97 -21.27
CA GLY A 499 17.87 -3.08 -21.83
C GLY A 499 19.29 -3.42 -21.40
N GLY A 500 20.19 -2.46 -21.59
CA GLY A 500 21.61 -2.61 -21.30
C GLY A 500 22.27 -1.27 -21.00
N TYR A 501 23.47 -1.31 -20.45
CA TYR A 501 24.25 -0.13 -20.15
C TYR A 501 25.73 -0.39 -20.33
N ARG A 502 26.54 0.66 -20.27
CA ARG A 502 27.98 0.60 -20.46
C ARG A 502 28.67 1.26 -19.29
N HIS A 503 29.82 0.72 -18.93
CA HIS A 503 30.72 1.32 -17.97
C HIS A 503 32.17 1.20 -18.41
N ILE A 504 33.03 2.11 -17.94
CA ILE A 504 34.49 2.05 -18.13
C ILE A 504 35.18 2.46 -16.83
N GLY A 505 36.10 1.63 -16.35
CA GLY A 505 36.82 1.85 -15.10
C GLY A 505 38.33 1.91 -15.29
N LEU A 506 39.00 2.62 -14.39
CA LEU A 506 40.45 2.53 -14.19
C LEU A 506 40.73 1.51 -13.09
N TYR A 507 41.60 0.54 -13.37
CA TYR A 507 41.93 -0.55 -12.46
C TYR A 507 43.44 -0.59 -12.22
N ILE A 508 43.88 -0.24 -11.01
CA ILE A 508 45.29 -0.21 -10.60
C ILE A 508 45.63 -1.55 -9.97
N HIS A 509 46.53 -2.30 -10.61
CA HIS A 509 46.83 -3.68 -10.22
C HIS A 509 47.99 -3.78 -9.22
N GLY A 510 48.04 -4.88 -8.48
CA GLY A 510 49.13 -5.18 -7.55
C GLY A 510 49.13 -4.27 -6.31
N VAL A 511 47.94 -3.90 -5.83
CA VAL A 511 47.75 -3.05 -4.66
C VAL A 511 47.48 -3.93 -3.44
N GLN A 512 47.89 -3.47 -2.27
CA GLN A 512 47.52 -4.06 -1.00
C GLN A 512 46.97 -2.99 -0.05
N TYR A 513 46.05 -3.41 0.81
CA TYR A 513 45.49 -2.61 1.89
C TYR A 513 45.86 -3.22 3.24
N LYS A 514 46.48 -2.43 4.12
CA LYS A 514 46.82 -2.86 5.48
C LYS A 514 45.71 -2.45 6.46
N LYS A 515 45.04 -3.44 7.05
CA LYS A 515 43.99 -3.23 8.04
C LYS A 515 44.52 -2.74 9.39
N GLU A 516 43.63 -2.22 10.25
CA GLU A 516 43.95 -1.81 11.63
C GLU A 516 44.53 -2.95 12.46
N ASN A 517 43.98 -4.14 12.30
CA ASN A 517 44.43 -5.35 12.97
C ASN A 517 45.76 -5.92 12.42
N GLY A 518 46.34 -5.30 11.38
CA GLY A 518 47.58 -5.73 10.73
C GLY A 518 47.42 -6.74 9.59
N GLU A 519 46.21 -7.23 9.32
CA GLU A 519 45.90 -8.07 8.16
C GLU A 519 46.12 -7.31 6.86
N VAL A 520 46.60 -8.00 5.82
CA VAL A 520 46.88 -7.39 4.51
C VAL A 520 45.99 -8.03 3.45
N LEU A 521 45.16 -7.22 2.80
CA LEU A 521 44.35 -7.62 1.66
C LEU A 521 45.07 -7.26 0.37
N LYS A 522 45.13 -8.16 -0.60
CA LYS A 522 45.75 -7.91 -1.90
C LYS A 522 44.68 -7.82 -2.98
N GLY A 523 44.77 -6.83 -3.84
CA GLY A 523 43.69 -6.54 -4.77
C GLY A 523 44.07 -5.61 -5.90
N THR A 524 43.09 -5.40 -6.77
CA THR A 524 43.09 -4.33 -7.76
C THR A 524 42.31 -3.14 -7.18
N TYR A 525 42.92 -1.96 -7.13
CA TYR A 525 42.24 -0.74 -6.66
C TYR A 525 41.53 -0.04 -7.82
N MET A 526 40.23 0.24 -7.65
CA MET A 526 39.41 0.96 -8.63
C MET A 526 39.08 2.37 -8.09
N PRO A 527 39.87 3.40 -8.43
CA PRO A 527 39.62 4.77 -7.97
C PRO A 527 38.41 5.43 -8.64
N ILE A 528 38.02 4.98 -9.84
CA ILE A 528 36.93 5.59 -10.60
C ILE A 528 36.28 4.57 -11.54
N LEU A 529 34.95 4.62 -11.62
CA LEU A 529 34.14 3.92 -12.60
C LEU A 529 33.18 4.90 -13.27
N PHE A 530 33.21 5.00 -14.58
CA PHE A 530 32.24 5.78 -15.32
C PHE A 530 31.12 4.89 -15.86
N GLU A 531 29.88 5.35 -15.83
CA GLU A 531 28.73 4.66 -16.42
C GLU A 531 27.87 5.63 -17.25
N ASN A 532 27.12 5.08 -18.21
CA ASN A 532 26.31 5.87 -19.13
C ASN A 532 24.82 5.96 -18.74
N LEU A 533 24.42 5.47 -17.56
CA LEU A 533 23.06 5.59 -17.03
C LEU A 533 23.09 5.97 -15.55
N ALA A 534 22.08 6.71 -15.09
CA ALA A 534 21.98 7.15 -13.70
C ALA A 534 21.66 6.00 -12.74
N ASP A 535 20.83 5.04 -13.14
CA ASP A 535 20.37 3.94 -12.29
C ASP A 535 21.50 3.04 -11.75
N PRO A 536 22.46 2.55 -12.56
CA PRO A 536 23.60 1.79 -12.06
C PRO A 536 24.57 2.65 -11.23
N ILE A 537 24.60 3.98 -11.46
CA ILE A 537 25.42 4.93 -10.69
C ILE A 537 24.85 5.05 -9.28
N VAL A 538 23.57 5.37 -9.17
CA VAL A 538 22.88 5.55 -7.87
C VAL A 538 22.94 4.26 -7.07
N SER A 539 22.58 3.13 -7.69
CA SER A 539 22.61 1.82 -7.02
C SER A 539 24.03 1.43 -6.57
N GLY A 540 25.06 1.67 -7.39
CA GLY A 540 26.44 1.37 -7.01
C GLY A 540 27.02 2.29 -5.93
N ARG A 541 26.65 3.59 -5.92
CA ARG A 541 27.13 4.54 -4.92
C ARG A 541 26.46 4.33 -3.57
N GLU A 542 25.14 4.19 -3.55
CA GLU A 542 24.37 4.10 -2.31
C GLU A 542 24.51 2.73 -1.64
N GLU A 543 24.44 1.65 -2.43
CA GLU A 543 24.44 0.27 -1.92
C GLU A 543 25.86 -0.27 -1.74
N LEU A 544 26.75 -0.03 -2.70
CA LEU A 544 28.07 -0.67 -2.76
C LEU A 544 29.25 0.27 -2.44
N GLY A 545 28.99 1.58 -2.27
CA GLY A 545 30.02 2.59 -2.00
C GLY A 545 31.03 2.81 -3.13
N MET A 546 30.66 2.46 -4.37
CA MET A 546 31.55 2.53 -5.54
C MET A 546 31.75 3.99 -6.01
N PRO A 547 32.96 4.39 -6.46
CA PRO A 547 33.24 5.74 -6.95
C PRO A 547 32.74 5.92 -8.38
N LYS A 548 31.42 6.04 -8.55
CA LYS A 548 30.78 6.11 -9.87
C LYS A 548 30.49 7.53 -10.35
N LEU A 549 30.80 7.84 -11.60
CA LEU A 549 30.44 9.09 -12.28
C LEU A 549 29.77 8.83 -13.63
N TYR A 550 29.02 9.81 -14.13
CA TYR A 550 28.39 9.72 -15.44
C TYR A 550 29.35 10.13 -16.55
N THR A 551 29.39 9.34 -17.64
CA THR A 551 29.91 9.76 -18.94
C THR A 551 29.14 9.04 -20.05
N ALA A 552 28.94 9.68 -21.21
CA ALA A 552 28.50 8.96 -22.39
C ALA A 552 29.64 8.03 -22.86
N ILE A 553 29.28 6.80 -23.22
CA ILE A 553 30.19 5.77 -23.69
C ILE A 553 29.63 5.21 -25.00
N ASP A 554 30.30 5.53 -26.09
CA ASP A 554 29.97 5.03 -27.42
C ASP A 554 30.93 3.90 -27.77
N VAL A 555 30.38 2.79 -28.27
CA VAL A 555 31.13 1.58 -28.61
C VAL A 555 30.81 1.19 -30.05
N HIS A 556 31.85 1.04 -30.85
CA HIS A 556 31.80 0.56 -32.21
C HIS A 556 32.60 -0.74 -32.32
N GLN A 557 31.89 -1.86 -32.24
CA GLN A 557 32.48 -3.19 -32.39
C GLN A 557 32.28 -3.70 -33.82
N ARG A 558 33.37 -4.16 -34.44
CA ARG A 558 33.38 -4.92 -35.70
C ARG A 558 34.11 -6.25 -35.49
N THR A 559 34.20 -7.08 -36.52
CA THR A 559 34.79 -8.43 -36.44
C THR A 559 36.22 -8.44 -35.87
N SER A 560 37.06 -7.49 -36.29
CA SER A 560 38.49 -7.40 -35.94
C SER A 560 38.88 -6.08 -35.26
N SER A 561 37.92 -5.23 -34.89
CA SER A 561 38.22 -3.94 -34.25
C SER A 561 37.19 -3.58 -33.19
N TYR A 562 37.65 -2.97 -32.10
CA TYR A 562 36.81 -2.43 -31.04
C TYR A 562 37.23 -0.99 -30.77
N ARG A 563 36.33 -0.03 -31.01
CA ARG A 563 36.58 1.38 -30.73
C ARG A 563 35.58 1.89 -29.72
N MET A 564 36.06 2.64 -28.74
CA MET A 564 35.21 3.27 -27.73
C MET A 564 35.58 4.73 -27.54
N GLN A 565 34.56 5.55 -27.30
CA GLN A 565 34.69 6.98 -27.08
C GLN A 565 33.95 7.37 -25.81
N THR A 566 34.59 8.19 -24.98
CA THR A 566 33.98 8.75 -23.77
C THR A 566 33.78 10.26 -23.93
N SER A 567 32.59 10.73 -23.54
CA SER A 567 32.25 12.14 -23.66
C SER A 567 31.28 12.60 -22.58
N TRP A 568 31.19 13.93 -22.39
CA TRP A 568 30.19 14.57 -21.56
C TRP A 568 29.58 15.74 -22.33
N GLN A 569 28.26 15.70 -22.58
CA GLN A 569 27.55 16.75 -23.35
C GLN A 569 28.21 17.06 -24.72
N GLY A 570 28.76 16.04 -25.39
CA GLY A 570 29.46 16.17 -26.68
C GLY A 570 30.94 16.55 -26.57
N ALA A 571 31.44 16.95 -25.40
CA ALA A 571 32.87 17.15 -25.16
C ALA A 571 33.55 15.78 -25.04
N VAL A 572 34.24 15.37 -26.10
CA VAL A 572 34.94 14.09 -26.19
C VAL A 572 36.27 14.18 -25.45
N TRP A 573 36.46 13.31 -24.46
CA TRP A 573 37.64 13.34 -23.61
C TRP A 573 38.48 12.07 -23.68
N GLY A 574 37.96 10.95 -24.20
CA GLY A 574 38.72 9.72 -24.29
C GLY A 574 38.45 8.94 -25.58
N HIS A 575 39.52 8.41 -26.16
CA HIS A 575 39.50 7.50 -27.30
C HIS A 575 40.29 6.25 -26.96
N PHE A 576 39.67 5.08 -27.19
CA PHE A 576 40.34 3.80 -26.98
C PHE A 576 40.05 2.89 -28.15
N GLU A 577 41.11 2.30 -28.71
CA GLU A 577 41.04 1.53 -29.94
C GLU A 577 41.81 0.22 -29.77
N LEU A 578 41.20 -0.88 -30.23
CA LEU A 578 41.81 -2.19 -30.38
C LEU A 578 41.60 -2.59 -31.85
N GLU A 579 42.68 -2.79 -32.60
CA GLU A 579 42.65 -3.19 -34.00
C GLU A 579 43.27 -4.57 -34.19
N ASP A 580 43.03 -5.23 -35.33
CA ASP A 580 43.55 -6.57 -35.64
C ASP A 580 43.27 -7.61 -34.54
N LEU A 581 42.08 -7.57 -33.94
CA LEU A 581 41.64 -8.55 -32.95
C LEU A 581 41.56 -9.96 -33.55
N THR A 582 42.23 -10.90 -32.91
CA THR A 582 42.25 -12.33 -33.28
C THR A 582 41.60 -13.17 -32.20
N ASP A 583 40.82 -14.18 -32.59
CA ASP A 583 40.16 -15.10 -31.65
C ASP A 583 41.20 -16.03 -30.99
N GLU A 584 41.10 -16.19 -29.67
CA GLU A 584 41.87 -17.14 -28.86
C GLU A 584 40.91 -18.10 -28.14
N ASP A 585 41.43 -19.23 -27.66
CA ASP A 585 40.63 -20.17 -26.87
C ASP A 585 40.19 -19.50 -25.54
N PRO A 586 38.87 -19.37 -25.29
CA PRO A 586 38.35 -18.81 -24.05
C PRO A 586 38.86 -19.49 -22.77
N ALA A 587 39.30 -20.75 -22.84
CA ALA A 587 39.82 -21.49 -21.70
C ALA A 587 41.19 -20.96 -21.19
N VAL A 588 41.85 -20.09 -21.95
CA VAL A 588 43.19 -19.55 -21.64
C VAL A 588 43.11 -18.30 -20.76
N ASP A 589 41.93 -17.70 -20.57
CA ASP A 589 41.75 -16.51 -19.73
C ASP A 589 41.37 -16.88 -18.29
N ALA A 590 42.09 -16.35 -17.30
CA ALA A 590 41.81 -16.58 -15.88
C ALA A 590 40.53 -15.87 -15.37
N GLY A 591 39.86 -15.09 -16.22
CA GLY A 591 38.53 -14.51 -15.95
C GLY A 591 38.50 -13.29 -15.01
N THR A 592 39.63 -12.86 -14.43
CA THR A 592 39.70 -11.63 -13.62
C THR A 592 40.01 -10.41 -14.49
N ILE A 593 39.47 -9.24 -14.11
CA ILE A 593 39.67 -7.96 -14.82
C ILE A 593 41.17 -7.61 -14.93
N GLY A 594 42.00 -8.06 -13.98
CA GLY A 594 43.44 -7.76 -13.94
C GLY A 594 44.38 -8.84 -14.46
N GLY A 595 43.95 -10.11 -14.57
CA GLY A 595 44.83 -11.24 -14.94
C GLY A 595 46.01 -11.46 -13.98
N GLU A 596 45.97 -10.88 -12.78
CA GLU A 596 46.93 -11.12 -11.69
C GLU A 596 46.29 -12.09 -10.68
N ALA A 597 47.11 -12.71 -9.80
CA ALA A 597 46.61 -13.46 -8.66
C ALA A 597 46.20 -12.49 -7.53
N ASP A 598 45.09 -11.77 -7.71
CA ASP A 598 44.51 -10.85 -6.75
C ASP A 598 43.29 -11.43 -6.02
N ASP A 599 43.07 -11.02 -4.77
CA ASP A 599 42.01 -11.59 -3.93
C ASP A 599 40.64 -10.90 -4.16
N GLY A 600 40.64 -9.73 -4.81
CA GLY A 600 39.44 -8.93 -5.04
C GLY A 600 39.68 -7.48 -5.48
N ILE A 601 38.60 -6.70 -5.56
CA ILE A 601 38.60 -5.29 -5.92
C ILE A 601 38.55 -4.42 -4.66
N LEU A 602 39.46 -3.46 -4.55
CA LEU A 602 39.47 -2.44 -3.50
C LEU A 602 38.82 -1.15 -4.02
N VAL A 603 37.92 -0.57 -3.24
CA VAL A 603 37.34 0.77 -3.48
C VAL A 603 37.27 1.58 -2.18
N TYR A 604 36.94 2.86 -2.28
CA TYR A 604 36.84 3.75 -1.14
C TYR A 604 35.52 4.53 -1.18
N ARG A 605 34.75 4.45 -0.09
CA ARG A 605 33.47 5.16 0.03
C ARG A 605 33.67 6.47 0.76
N TYR A 606 33.09 7.54 0.23
CA TYR A 606 32.98 8.83 0.90
C TYR A 606 31.58 9.43 0.66
N ILE A 607 30.84 9.71 1.73
CA ILE A 607 29.54 10.40 1.72
C ILE A 607 29.65 11.59 2.67
N PRO A 608 29.42 12.83 2.21
CA PRO A 608 29.51 14.01 3.07
C PRO A 608 28.28 14.13 3.99
N LYS A 609 28.45 14.79 5.14
CA LYS A 609 27.34 15.25 5.98
C LYS A 609 26.48 16.30 5.25
N VAL A 610 25.20 16.33 5.59
CA VAL A 610 24.26 17.38 5.13
C VAL A 610 24.43 18.63 6.01
N GLY A 611 24.55 19.79 5.38
CA GLY A 611 24.58 21.10 6.07
C GLY A 611 25.80 21.94 5.73
N LYS A 612 25.64 23.27 5.78
CA LYS A 612 26.72 24.22 5.49
C LYS A 612 27.82 24.15 6.56
N ASP A 613 27.45 24.00 7.82
CA ASP A 613 28.38 24.03 8.97
C ASP A 613 29.19 22.73 9.14
N THR A 614 28.76 21.66 8.46
CA THR A 614 29.43 20.35 8.46
C THR A 614 30.20 20.10 7.16
N LYS A 615 30.41 21.13 6.32
CA LYS A 615 31.16 21.02 5.07
C LYS A 615 32.57 20.46 5.33
N GLY A 616 32.94 19.44 4.57
CA GLY A 616 34.23 18.76 4.69
C GLY A 616 34.24 17.63 5.73
N GLN A 617 33.13 17.36 6.42
CA GLN A 617 32.99 16.19 7.28
C GLN A 617 32.26 15.07 6.53
N ALA A 618 32.75 13.84 6.68
CA ALA A 618 32.07 12.65 6.19
C ALA A 618 30.95 12.20 7.15
N GLU A 619 29.83 11.77 6.57
CA GLU A 619 28.84 10.93 7.24
C GLU A 619 29.26 9.46 7.18
N ALA A 620 29.87 9.05 6.05
CA ALA A 620 30.44 7.72 5.88
C ALA A 620 31.75 7.81 5.09
N GLU A 621 32.82 7.27 5.66
CA GLU A 621 34.14 7.22 5.02
C GLU A 621 34.87 5.94 5.43
N TYR A 622 35.11 5.03 4.49
CA TYR A 622 35.79 3.77 4.76
C TYR A 622 36.20 3.03 3.47
N PRO A 623 37.26 2.19 3.56
CA PRO A 623 37.62 1.24 2.51
C PRO A 623 36.58 0.12 2.35
N ILE A 624 36.42 -0.35 1.11
CA ILE A 624 35.54 -1.46 0.73
C ILE A 624 36.33 -2.47 -0.08
N PHE A 625 36.01 -3.74 0.09
CA PHE A 625 36.60 -4.84 -0.64
C PHE A 625 35.53 -5.75 -1.25
N VAL A 626 35.74 -6.18 -2.49
CA VAL A 626 34.89 -7.13 -3.21
C VAL A 626 35.72 -8.40 -3.45
N PRO A 627 35.53 -9.47 -2.65
CA PRO A 627 36.32 -10.69 -2.79
C PRO A 627 35.90 -11.49 -4.03
N HIS A 628 36.83 -11.80 -4.93
CA HIS A 628 36.54 -12.56 -6.15
C HIS A 628 36.00 -13.97 -5.85
N ALA A 629 36.48 -14.60 -4.77
CA ALA A 629 36.04 -15.92 -4.33
C ALA A 629 34.56 -15.97 -3.89
N THR A 630 34.01 -14.85 -3.46
CA THR A 630 32.60 -14.72 -3.05
C THR A 630 31.76 -14.25 -4.23
N GLU A 631 32.22 -13.22 -4.94
CA GLU A 631 31.55 -12.63 -6.10
C GLU A 631 31.21 -13.68 -7.17
N SER A 632 32.18 -14.52 -7.52
CA SER A 632 32.03 -15.57 -8.54
C SER A 632 30.97 -16.63 -8.20
N LYS A 633 30.55 -16.72 -6.94
CA LYS A 633 29.49 -17.63 -6.48
C LYS A 633 28.10 -17.02 -6.56
N VAL A 634 27.97 -15.69 -6.61
CA VAL A 634 26.67 -15.01 -6.64
C VAL A 634 26.01 -15.19 -8.01
N VAL A 635 26.71 -14.79 -9.07
CA VAL A 635 26.30 -15.01 -10.46
C VAL A 635 27.50 -15.59 -11.20
N PRO A 636 27.50 -16.90 -11.52
CA PRO A 636 28.61 -17.50 -12.24
C PRO A 636 28.64 -16.97 -13.67
N SER A 637 29.76 -16.37 -14.06
CA SER A 637 29.98 -15.89 -15.42
C SER A 637 30.63 -16.97 -16.29
N LYS A 638 30.27 -16.99 -17.57
CA LYS A 638 30.84 -17.90 -18.56
C LYS A 638 31.31 -17.09 -19.77
N VAL A 639 32.61 -17.12 -20.02
CA VAL A 639 33.20 -16.56 -21.24
C VAL A 639 32.84 -17.45 -22.43
N THR A 640 32.32 -16.82 -23.49
CA THR A 640 31.95 -17.50 -24.74
C THR A 640 32.88 -17.14 -25.90
N ARG A 641 33.58 -15.99 -25.82
CA ARG A 641 34.51 -15.54 -26.85
C ARG A 641 35.62 -14.71 -26.23
N LEU A 642 36.85 -14.94 -26.66
CA LEU A 642 38.04 -14.18 -26.29
C LEU A 642 38.74 -13.73 -27.57
N GLN A 643 39.06 -12.44 -27.67
CA GLN A 643 39.91 -11.90 -28.71
C GLN A 643 41.05 -11.10 -28.10
N ARG A 644 42.26 -11.21 -28.67
CA ARG A 644 43.43 -10.42 -28.26
C ARG A 644 44.09 -9.69 -29.43
N THR A 645 44.80 -8.62 -29.12
CA THR A 645 45.62 -7.86 -30.06
C THR A 645 46.84 -7.24 -29.39
N SER A 646 47.87 -6.97 -30.19
CA SER A 646 49.00 -6.11 -29.82
C SER A 646 48.85 -4.66 -30.31
N LYS A 647 47.84 -4.37 -31.13
CA LYS A 647 47.54 -3.03 -31.67
C LYS A 647 46.41 -2.39 -30.87
N ALA A 648 46.77 -1.72 -29.78
CA ALA A 648 45.84 -0.92 -29.01
C ALA A 648 46.34 0.51 -28.84
N LYS A 649 45.41 1.44 -28.66
CA LYS A 649 45.67 2.87 -28.46
C LYS A 649 44.73 3.42 -27.41
N VAL A 650 45.23 4.32 -26.56
CA VAL A 650 44.46 5.05 -25.56
C VAL A 650 44.90 6.51 -25.60
N GLU A 651 43.94 7.41 -25.73
CA GLU A 651 44.14 8.86 -25.70
C GLU A 651 43.14 9.47 -24.72
N ILE A 652 43.65 10.31 -23.81
CA ILE A 652 42.84 11.03 -22.82
C ILE A 652 43.16 12.51 -22.94
N HIS A 653 42.12 13.31 -23.15
CA HIS A 653 42.16 14.75 -23.23
C HIS A 653 41.52 15.34 -21.98
N GLY A 654 42.32 15.97 -21.12
CA GLY A 654 41.84 16.62 -19.89
C GLY A 654 40.78 17.70 -20.12
N LEU A 655 40.79 18.31 -21.32
CA LEU A 655 40.02 19.50 -21.69
C LEU A 655 40.16 20.60 -20.62
N ASP A 656 39.27 21.58 -20.60
CA ASP A 656 39.24 22.66 -19.59
C ASP A 656 37.96 22.60 -18.75
N TRP A 657 37.84 23.53 -17.80
CA TRP A 657 36.67 23.65 -16.92
C TRP A 657 35.40 24.09 -17.65
N ASP A 658 35.50 24.69 -18.84
CA ASP A 658 34.32 25.10 -19.61
C ASP A 658 33.75 23.90 -20.38
N ALA A 659 34.62 23.05 -20.93
CA ALA A 659 34.22 21.83 -21.63
C ALA A 659 33.78 20.71 -20.67
N LEU A 660 34.42 20.58 -19.50
CA LEU A 660 34.15 19.54 -18.49
C LEU A 660 33.95 20.13 -17.08
N PRO A 661 32.93 20.96 -16.83
CA PRO A 661 32.76 21.69 -15.57
C PRO A 661 32.68 20.81 -14.32
N THR A 662 32.14 19.60 -14.45
CA THR A 662 32.00 18.65 -13.33
C THR A 662 32.97 17.48 -13.40
N LEU A 663 33.79 17.38 -14.46
CA LEU A 663 34.65 16.22 -14.71
C LEU A 663 36.12 16.57 -14.97
N HIS A 664 36.46 17.84 -15.28
CA HIS A 664 37.82 18.25 -15.62
C HIS A 664 38.82 17.80 -14.56
N HIS A 665 38.54 18.03 -13.28
CA HIS A 665 39.40 17.59 -12.17
C HIS A 665 39.69 16.07 -12.11
N VAL A 666 38.82 15.23 -12.68
CA VAL A 666 39.04 13.79 -12.80
C VAL A 666 39.78 13.48 -14.09
N VAL A 667 39.27 14.00 -15.21
CA VAL A 667 39.77 13.66 -16.56
C VAL A 667 41.17 14.22 -16.81
N SER A 668 41.49 15.44 -16.33
CA SER A 668 42.84 16.00 -16.42
C SER A 668 43.85 15.14 -15.65
N ARG A 669 43.47 14.66 -14.46
CA ARG A 669 44.28 13.73 -13.66
C ARG A 669 44.47 12.37 -14.35
N LEU A 670 43.47 11.87 -15.06
CA LEU A 670 43.61 10.66 -15.88
C LEU A 670 44.55 10.88 -17.07
N GLY A 671 44.49 12.06 -17.69
CA GLY A 671 45.37 12.44 -18.81
C GLY A 671 46.85 12.62 -18.43
N GLU A 672 47.16 12.74 -17.14
CA GLU A 672 48.55 12.77 -16.64
C GLU A 672 49.22 11.39 -16.61
N ILE A 673 48.46 10.29 -16.68
CA ILE A 673 49.00 8.93 -16.58
C ILE A 673 49.75 8.59 -17.89
N PRO A 674 51.09 8.47 -17.87
CA PRO A 674 51.83 8.12 -19.08
C PRO A 674 51.56 6.66 -19.45
N ILE A 675 51.47 6.37 -20.74
CA ILE A 675 51.33 5.00 -21.25
C ILE A 675 52.68 4.58 -21.80
N ASP A 676 53.49 3.95 -20.93
CA ASP A 676 54.88 3.61 -21.28
C ASP A 676 54.93 2.41 -22.23
N GLU A 677 54.12 1.38 -21.96
CA GLU A 677 54.08 0.14 -22.74
C GLU A 677 52.73 -0.56 -22.56
N ILE A 678 52.01 -0.83 -23.65
CA ILE A 678 50.82 -1.69 -23.63
C ILE A 678 51.27 -3.15 -23.57
N ILE A 679 50.81 -3.87 -22.55
CA ILE A 679 51.24 -5.24 -22.26
C ILE A 679 50.18 -6.30 -22.56
N ASP A 680 48.90 -5.93 -22.56
CA ASP A 680 47.80 -6.81 -22.94
C ASP A 680 46.62 -5.96 -23.43
N ALA A 681 45.94 -6.42 -24.47
CA ALA A 681 44.72 -5.79 -24.97
C ALA A 681 43.77 -6.87 -25.50
N LYS A 682 42.58 -6.95 -24.89
CA LYS A 682 41.63 -8.05 -25.14
C LYS A 682 40.18 -7.61 -25.14
N VAL A 683 39.34 -8.38 -25.83
CA VAL A 683 37.88 -8.29 -25.79
C VAL A 683 37.31 -9.65 -25.36
N VAL A 684 36.53 -9.65 -24.30
CA VAL A 684 35.93 -10.84 -23.68
C VAL A 684 34.42 -10.71 -23.72
N SER A 685 33.71 -11.67 -24.29
CA SER A 685 32.25 -11.71 -24.30
C SER A 685 31.74 -12.97 -23.61
N GLY A 686 30.60 -12.87 -22.93
CA GLY A 686 30.03 -13.97 -22.19
C GLY A 686 28.62 -13.72 -21.66
N VAL A 687 28.16 -14.65 -20.84
CA VAL A 687 26.88 -14.61 -20.11
C VAL A 687 27.11 -14.71 -18.61
N GLY A 688 26.16 -14.23 -17.82
CA GLY A 688 26.26 -14.16 -16.37
C GLY A 688 27.01 -12.90 -15.96
N VAL A 689 26.26 -11.89 -15.53
CA VAL A 689 26.80 -10.59 -15.14
C VAL A 689 26.92 -10.54 -13.61
N PRO A 690 28.14 -10.44 -13.04
CA PRO A 690 28.33 -10.26 -11.61
C PRO A 690 27.68 -8.95 -11.14
N ASP A 691 26.99 -8.99 -10.01
CA ASP A 691 26.33 -7.81 -9.42
C ASP A 691 27.15 -7.14 -8.32
N VAL A 692 28.36 -7.64 -8.07
CA VAL A 692 29.32 -7.19 -7.04
C VAL A 692 28.70 -7.01 -5.64
N SER A 693 27.62 -7.73 -5.34
CA SER A 693 26.91 -7.68 -4.05
C SER A 693 27.75 -8.16 -2.87
N SER A 694 28.84 -8.88 -3.13
CA SER A 694 29.82 -9.28 -2.13
C SER A 694 30.71 -8.13 -1.63
N ALA A 695 30.47 -6.89 -2.05
CA ALA A 695 31.16 -5.72 -1.53
C ALA A 695 30.94 -5.59 -0.01
N LEU A 696 32.03 -5.49 0.75
CA LEU A 696 31.97 -5.33 2.20
C LEU A 696 32.87 -4.20 2.69
N ARG A 697 32.42 -3.53 3.75
CA ARG A 697 33.22 -2.59 4.54
C ARG A 697 34.30 -3.39 5.27
N ILE A 698 35.57 -2.98 5.14
CA ILE A 698 36.72 -3.71 5.73
C ILE A 698 37.39 -3.01 6.92
N GLU A 699 36.89 -1.83 7.31
CA GLU A 699 37.24 -1.05 8.51
C GLU A 699 36.02 -0.26 8.96
#